data_AF-A0A2K9P041-F1
#
_entry.id   AF-A0A2K9P041-F1
#
_cell.length_a   1.000
_cell.length_b   1.000
_cell.length_c   1.000
_cell.angle_alpha   90.00
_cell.angle_beta   90.00
_cell.angle_gamma   90.00
#
_symmetry.space_group_name_H-M   'P 1'
#
loop_
_entity.id
_entity.type
_entity.pdbx_description
1 polymer ?
#
loop_
_entity_poly.entity_id
_entity_poly.type
_entity_poly.pdbx_seq_one_letter_code
_entity_poly.pdbx_strand_id
1 'polypeptide(L)'
;MIIDYKVDSQILRRTSRNLIVADSIKYLAVRFNFSDEWKGTKKTVVFLYDGYSYNVLLDENEIAIVPHEVIKSPGFNLSAYGTNNGMRITTNTCKVSVIKSGYCEGETPPEPTQNVYEQILDRLDNSGGGTEKNGKSAYEIAVENGFNGTESEWLESLKGQPGKDGINGADGKDGADITAINDSETSSETTWSSAKITTADTELQTQINNTYNHHLNDSNNIGNEVYDGAVLTIVDDDGSIEFLNNFVPIYKDKGVRCSFAVVACRAETPTGTTTSGDPYKALSWTQIKELVHDGFDMQSHTYSHDVKVFRTGENLNEEQLEHQFGDADRLFRQNGLDYNCMVYPWGTAQQIKKKVAKRYAKYGMTLISGDTGLNDEISEPMAISRFTLQSGSTSLASAKSQIDTAIANKQWLILCSHANANQPSADTLGNIIDYAISKKIRIETFSRAARLKAPVYYTGEGDNMFRVMPNGDTKCKPDDDTVRYIVQRATVLGLFEDTEASISASYGKTQNIAGDTLDKSLITVIVTMTSGKTHSVTDYAVEETDLTLAEGENTYHIKYKGLSCTLTVTAIAAAEAAEITQQPQDVTTEVGETANMSIIAKGTGLTYKWQWLDVRGDDPVGIWTNCADGTSSILQFTVEPYHNLRKYRCIVTSSMGETLTSDIATLHIGSKYNMLIEHTSESEAIERTWYSIPLSAGAYHFRATVEKAEYACTFQLKTAINNVDDKNGTVMFIAPTGTFNAASAIYTFEGDFTLESGTEYLFLYTKGITAGKTITIEYYKTN
;
A
#
# COMPACT_ATOMS: atom_id res chain seq x y z
N MET A 1 -27.32 -17.01 -32.41
CA MET A 1 -26.29 -16.21 -31.70
C MET A 1 -26.72 -14.75 -31.64
N ILE A 2 -26.55 -14.07 -30.49
CA ILE A 2 -26.88 -12.65 -30.33
C ILE A 2 -25.62 -11.86 -29.97
N ILE A 3 -25.45 -10.69 -30.58
CA ILE A 3 -24.36 -9.75 -30.28
C ILE A 3 -24.95 -8.49 -29.67
N ASP A 4 -24.47 -8.19 -28.47
CA ASP A 4 -24.90 -7.01 -27.73
C ASP A 4 -24.09 -5.76 -28.07
N TYR A 5 -24.84 -4.66 -28.17
CA TYR A 5 -24.35 -3.30 -28.34
C TYR A 5 -24.99 -2.38 -27.32
N LYS A 6 -24.20 -1.42 -26.82
CA LYS A 6 -24.69 -0.30 -26.02
C LYS A 6 -24.68 0.97 -26.84
N VAL A 7 -25.73 1.77 -26.71
CA VAL A 7 -25.88 3.07 -27.35
C VAL A 7 -26.10 4.14 -26.28
N ASP A 8 -25.01 4.80 -25.91
CA ASP A 8 -25.04 5.96 -25.01
C ASP A 8 -25.02 7.23 -25.87
N SER A 9 -26.13 7.98 -25.88
CA SER A 9 -26.34 9.11 -26.77
C SER A 9 -26.17 8.75 -28.24
N GLN A 10 -25.16 9.26 -28.94
CA GLN A 10 -24.91 8.92 -30.34
C GLN A 10 -23.77 7.91 -30.52
N ILE A 11 -23.27 7.32 -29.43
CA ILE A 11 -22.10 6.44 -29.46
C ILE A 11 -22.51 4.98 -29.29
N LEU A 12 -22.38 4.24 -30.39
CA LEU A 12 -22.60 2.82 -30.51
C LEU A 12 -21.29 2.06 -30.23
N ARG A 13 -21.33 1.13 -29.27
CA ARG A 13 -20.20 0.27 -28.89
C ARG A 13 -20.64 -1.17 -28.70
N ARG A 14 -19.83 -2.10 -29.20
CA ARG A 14 -20.04 -3.53 -29.00
C ARG A 14 -19.65 -3.92 -27.57
N THR A 15 -20.48 -4.70 -26.89
CA THR A 15 -20.22 -5.17 -25.51
C THR A 15 -19.94 -6.67 -25.44
N SER A 16 -20.38 -7.45 -26.42
CA SER A 16 -20.14 -8.90 -26.51
C SER A 16 -18.85 -9.25 -27.26
N ARG A 17 -18.18 -10.34 -26.86
CA ARG A 17 -16.87 -10.77 -27.41
C ARG A 17 -16.94 -11.94 -28.42
N ASN A 18 -18.13 -12.42 -28.75
CA ASN A 18 -18.32 -13.61 -29.58
C ASN A 18 -17.74 -13.44 -31.01
N LEU A 19 -17.09 -14.47 -31.56
CA LEU A 19 -16.59 -14.42 -32.93
C LEU A 19 -17.73 -14.63 -33.94
N ILE A 20 -17.69 -13.92 -35.07
CA ILE A 20 -18.70 -14.02 -36.15
C ILE A 20 -18.06 -14.66 -37.36
N VAL A 21 -18.66 -15.74 -37.85
CA VAL A 21 -18.18 -16.47 -39.02
C VAL A 21 -18.96 -16.04 -40.25
N ALA A 22 -18.25 -15.83 -41.37
CA ALA A 22 -18.84 -15.47 -42.66
C ALA A 22 -19.85 -16.52 -43.13
N ASP A 23 -20.73 -16.12 -44.05
CA ASP A 23 -21.68 -17.00 -44.75
C ASP A 23 -22.72 -17.68 -43.84
N SER A 24 -22.84 -17.21 -42.60
CA SER A 24 -23.89 -17.66 -41.67
C SER A 24 -25.26 -17.16 -42.12
N ILE A 25 -26.23 -18.06 -42.29
CA ILE A 25 -27.61 -17.72 -42.73
C ILE A 25 -28.57 -17.81 -41.53
N LYS A 26 -29.33 -16.74 -41.26
CA LYS A 26 -30.35 -16.65 -40.17
C LYS A 26 -29.86 -16.98 -38.75
N TYR A 27 -28.55 -17.05 -38.54
CA TYR A 27 -27.96 -17.46 -37.28
C TYR A 27 -27.59 -16.28 -36.36
N LEU A 28 -27.28 -15.12 -36.95
CA LEU A 28 -26.77 -13.95 -36.24
C LEU A 28 -27.86 -12.89 -36.02
N ALA A 29 -28.01 -12.46 -34.77
CA ALA A 29 -28.81 -11.30 -34.39
C ALA A 29 -27.96 -10.28 -33.64
N VAL A 30 -28.37 -9.03 -33.67
CA VAL A 30 -27.80 -7.94 -32.86
C VAL A 30 -28.87 -7.41 -31.92
N ARG A 31 -28.51 -7.20 -30.66
CA ARG A 31 -29.35 -6.56 -29.66
C ARG A 31 -28.71 -5.25 -29.23
N PHE A 32 -29.52 -4.22 -29.12
CA PHE A 32 -29.08 -2.91 -28.67
C PHE A 32 -29.65 -2.60 -27.30
N ASN A 33 -28.89 -1.87 -26.49
CA ASN A 33 -29.36 -1.27 -25.26
C ASN A 33 -29.18 0.25 -25.40
N PHE A 34 -30.29 0.96 -25.63
CA PHE A 34 -30.28 2.40 -25.83
C PHE A 34 -30.50 3.17 -24.53
N SER A 35 -29.76 4.26 -24.40
CA SER A 35 -29.94 5.30 -23.39
C SER A 35 -31.30 6.02 -23.52
N ASP A 36 -31.76 6.63 -22.42
CA ASP A 36 -33.13 7.13 -22.24
C ASP A 36 -33.60 8.14 -23.29
N GLU A 37 -32.68 8.91 -23.89
CA GLU A 37 -32.94 9.88 -24.96
C GLU A 37 -33.49 9.26 -26.25
N TRP A 38 -33.37 7.94 -26.42
CA TRP A 38 -33.95 7.21 -27.55
C TRP A 38 -35.37 6.72 -27.30
N LYS A 39 -35.93 6.93 -26.10
CA LYS A 39 -37.32 6.54 -25.75
C LYS A 39 -38.32 7.21 -26.68
N GLY A 40 -39.33 6.43 -27.10
CA GLY A 40 -40.39 6.91 -28.00
C GLY A 40 -39.99 7.07 -29.48
N THR A 41 -38.76 6.68 -29.87
CA THR A 41 -38.34 6.66 -31.28
C THR A 41 -38.57 5.29 -31.93
N LYS A 42 -38.91 5.27 -33.21
CA LYS A 42 -38.84 4.06 -34.06
C LYS A 42 -37.39 3.87 -34.50
N LYS A 43 -36.77 2.78 -34.06
CA LYS A 43 -35.33 2.52 -34.22
C LYS A 43 -35.08 1.55 -35.38
N THR A 44 -34.19 1.95 -36.28
CA THR A 44 -33.75 1.16 -37.44
C THR A 44 -32.25 1.00 -37.37
N VAL A 45 -31.77 -0.24 -37.49
CA VAL A 45 -30.34 -0.52 -37.70
C VAL A 45 -30.05 -0.55 -39.20
N VAL A 46 -28.91 0.00 -39.57
CA VAL A 46 -28.39 0.03 -40.93
C VAL A 46 -27.16 -0.85 -40.97
N PHE A 47 -27.19 -1.90 -41.79
CA PHE A 47 -26.04 -2.71 -42.12
C PHE A 47 -25.46 -2.27 -43.47
N LEU A 48 -24.15 -2.11 -43.51
CA LEU A 48 -23.41 -1.58 -44.65
C LEU A 48 -22.32 -2.55 -45.05
N TYR A 49 -22.39 -3.06 -46.27
CA TYR A 49 -21.37 -3.93 -46.85
C TYR A 49 -21.25 -3.65 -48.35
N ASP A 50 -20.02 -3.47 -48.82
CA ASP A 50 -19.68 -3.24 -50.24
C ASP A 50 -20.52 -2.16 -50.95
N GLY A 51 -20.80 -1.05 -50.26
CA GLY A 51 -21.60 0.07 -50.77
C GLY A 51 -23.12 -0.14 -50.76
N TYR A 52 -23.60 -1.34 -50.40
CA TYR A 52 -25.01 -1.64 -50.20
C TYR A 52 -25.46 -1.38 -48.76
N SER A 53 -26.71 -0.94 -48.60
CA SER A 53 -27.31 -0.62 -47.30
C SER A 53 -28.58 -1.45 -47.08
N TYR A 54 -28.61 -2.14 -45.94
CA TYR A 54 -29.74 -2.96 -45.51
C TYR A 54 -30.30 -2.35 -44.22
N ASN A 55 -31.53 -1.87 -44.28
CA ASN A 55 -32.20 -1.19 -43.17
C ASN A 55 -33.18 -2.15 -42.52
N VAL A 56 -32.98 -2.45 -41.24
CA VAL A 56 -33.80 -3.41 -40.48
C VAL A 56 -34.40 -2.70 -39.28
N LEU A 57 -35.72 -2.76 -39.14
CA LEU A 57 -36.42 -2.23 -37.98
C LEU A 57 -36.12 -3.13 -36.77
N LEU A 58 -35.79 -2.52 -35.62
CA LEU A 58 -35.64 -3.27 -34.37
C LEU A 58 -37.00 -3.74 -33.86
N ASP A 59 -37.04 -4.93 -33.28
CA ASP A 59 -38.23 -5.46 -32.62
C ASP A 59 -38.46 -4.81 -31.23
N GLU A 60 -39.49 -5.29 -30.52
CA GLU A 60 -39.86 -4.80 -29.18
C GLU A 60 -38.78 -5.03 -28.10
N ASN A 61 -37.84 -5.94 -28.35
CA ASN A 61 -36.70 -6.23 -27.47
C ASN A 61 -35.41 -5.55 -27.95
N GLU A 62 -35.53 -4.62 -28.91
CA GLU A 62 -34.41 -3.91 -29.53
C GLU A 62 -33.43 -4.84 -30.27
N ILE A 63 -33.94 -5.93 -30.85
CA ILE A 63 -33.18 -6.95 -31.58
C ILE A 63 -33.46 -6.85 -33.09
N ALA A 64 -32.45 -7.12 -33.91
CA ALA A 64 -32.60 -7.36 -35.34
C ALA A 64 -31.75 -8.56 -35.79
N ILE A 65 -32.32 -9.39 -36.67
CA ILE A 65 -31.55 -10.41 -37.41
C ILE A 65 -30.64 -9.70 -38.41
N VAL A 66 -29.37 -10.07 -38.41
CA VAL A 66 -28.39 -9.52 -39.35
C VAL A 66 -28.65 -10.14 -40.73
N PRO A 67 -28.82 -9.33 -41.80
CA PRO A 67 -28.94 -9.83 -43.16
C PRO A 67 -27.73 -10.68 -43.53
N HIS A 68 -27.95 -11.92 -43.99
CA HIS A 68 -26.85 -12.83 -44.33
C HIS A 68 -25.92 -12.27 -45.42
N GLU A 69 -26.44 -11.41 -46.28
CA GLU A 69 -25.74 -10.70 -47.35
C GLU A 69 -24.57 -9.85 -46.83
N VAL A 70 -24.65 -9.36 -45.59
CA VAL A 70 -23.57 -8.54 -44.99
C VAL A 70 -22.57 -9.37 -44.17
N ILE A 71 -22.88 -10.63 -43.84
CA ILE A 71 -22.02 -11.47 -42.98
C ILE A 71 -20.90 -12.07 -43.83
N LYS A 72 -20.00 -11.20 -44.30
CA LYS A 72 -18.89 -11.53 -45.20
C LYS A 72 -17.56 -11.08 -44.61
N SER A 73 -16.52 -11.87 -44.82
CA SER A 73 -15.14 -11.52 -44.42
C SER A 73 -14.60 -10.38 -45.30
N PRO A 74 -13.85 -9.41 -44.75
CA PRO A 74 -13.33 -9.33 -43.38
C PRO A 74 -14.29 -8.68 -42.37
N GLY A 75 -15.47 -8.26 -42.80
CA GLY A 75 -16.45 -7.63 -41.93
C GLY A 75 -17.43 -6.72 -42.67
N PHE A 76 -18.41 -6.24 -41.92
CA PHE A 76 -19.38 -5.22 -42.35
C PHE A 76 -19.43 -4.09 -41.34
N ASN A 77 -20.10 -3.00 -41.69
CA ASN A 77 -20.33 -1.88 -40.79
C ASN A 77 -21.80 -1.84 -40.37
N LEU A 78 -22.08 -1.34 -39.17
CA LEU A 78 -23.45 -1.06 -38.77
C LEU A 78 -23.57 0.26 -38.00
N SER A 79 -24.73 0.89 -38.13
CA SER A 79 -25.15 2.06 -37.34
C SER A 79 -26.64 1.96 -37.05
N ALA A 80 -27.16 2.81 -36.17
CA ALA A 80 -28.59 2.88 -35.89
C ALA A 80 -29.11 4.31 -35.98
N TYR A 81 -30.39 4.46 -36.31
CA TYR A 81 -31.09 5.73 -36.21
C TYR A 81 -32.51 5.58 -35.68
N GLY A 82 -32.93 6.57 -34.89
CA GLY A 82 -34.25 6.67 -34.28
C GLY A 82 -35.02 7.81 -34.90
N THR A 83 -36.30 7.59 -35.21
CA THR A 83 -37.19 8.63 -35.75
C THR A 83 -38.45 8.81 -34.92
N ASN A 84 -38.88 10.05 -34.71
CA ASN A 84 -40.16 10.40 -34.10
C ASN A 84 -40.64 11.76 -34.62
N ASN A 85 -41.76 11.80 -35.35
CA ASN A 85 -42.45 13.04 -35.78
C ASN A 85 -41.53 14.18 -36.30
N GLY A 86 -40.59 13.85 -37.21
CA GLY A 86 -39.65 14.81 -37.81
C GLY A 86 -38.30 14.95 -37.08
N MET A 87 -38.16 14.40 -35.87
CA MET A 87 -36.88 14.26 -35.15
C MET A 87 -36.12 13.03 -35.64
N ARG A 88 -34.79 13.16 -35.82
CA ARG A 88 -33.87 12.06 -36.14
C ARG A 88 -32.66 12.09 -35.20
N ILE A 89 -32.36 10.95 -34.60
CA ILE A 89 -31.13 10.71 -33.82
C ILE A 89 -30.37 9.58 -34.52
N THR A 90 -29.05 9.71 -34.67
CA THR A 90 -28.19 8.75 -35.38
C THR A 90 -27.00 8.36 -34.52
N THR A 91 -26.49 7.14 -34.66
CA THR A 91 -25.22 6.73 -34.04
C THR A 91 -24.03 6.95 -34.97
N ASN A 92 -22.81 6.90 -34.42
CA ASN A 92 -21.62 6.59 -35.22
C ASN A 92 -21.72 5.19 -35.86
N THR A 93 -20.86 4.95 -36.85
CA THR A 93 -20.70 3.63 -37.47
C THR A 93 -19.74 2.76 -36.65
N CYS A 94 -20.11 1.51 -36.45
CA CYS A 94 -19.28 0.49 -35.81
C CYS A 94 -18.89 -0.59 -36.82
N LYS A 95 -17.61 -0.92 -36.90
CA LYS A 95 -17.11 -2.03 -37.73
C LYS A 95 -17.28 -3.35 -36.99
N VAL A 96 -17.81 -4.34 -37.70
CA VAL A 96 -18.01 -5.69 -37.21
C VAL A 96 -17.06 -6.62 -37.96
N SER A 97 -16.05 -7.12 -37.25
CA SER A 97 -15.11 -8.10 -37.81
C SER A 97 -15.79 -9.45 -38.00
N VAL A 98 -15.63 -10.02 -39.19
CA VAL A 98 -16.16 -11.33 -39.56
C VAL A 98 -15.00 -12.19 -40.03
N ILE A 99 -14.81 -13.35 -39.39
CA ILE A 99 -13.78 -14.32 -39.77
C ILE A 99 -14.27 -15.15 -40.96
N LYS A 100 -13.34 -15.53 -41.85
CA LYS A 100 -13.65 -16.31 -43.05
C LYS A 100 -14.30 -17.64 -42.67
N SER A 101 -15.38 -18.00 -43.37
CA SER A 101 -16.03 -19.30 -43.21
C SER A 101 -15.15 -20.42 -43.73
N GLY A 102 -15.33 -21.62 -43.17
CA GLY A 102 -14.85 -22.86 -43.78
C GLY A 102 -15.73 -23.31 -44.96
N TYR A 103 -16.88 -22.67 -45.16
CA TYR A 103 -17.81 -22.95 -46.25
C TYR A 103 -17.35 -22.32 -47.58
N CYS A 104 -17.40 -23.09 -48.67
CA CYS A 104 -17.13 -22.63 -50.03
C CYS A 104 -18.45 -22.61 -50.83
N GLU A 105 -18.75 -21.48 -51.48
CA GLU A 105 -19.97 -21.30 -52.25
C GLU A 105 -20.00 -22.25 -53.48
N GLY A 106 -21.06 -23.06 -53.60
CA GLY A 106 -21.21 -24.07 -54.65
C GLY A 106 -20.86 -25.50 -54.22
N GLU A 107 -20.31 -25.71 -53.03
CA GLU A 107 -20.14 -27.04 -52.45
C GLU A 107 -21.38 -27.39 -51.60
N THR A 108 -22.03 -28.52 -51.92
CA THR A 108 -22.93 -29.16 -50.96
C THR A 108 -22.04 -29.61 -49.80
N PRO A 109 -22.28 -29.20 -48.54
CA PRO A 109 -21.46 -29.66 -47.42
C PRO A 109 -21.40 -31.19 -47.49
N PRO A 110 -20.22 -31.81 -47.50
CA PRO A 110 -20.15 -33.26 -47.43
C PRO A 110 -20.87 -33.69 -46.15
N GLU A 111 -21.67 -34.77 -46.23
CA GLU A 111 -22.22 -35.41 -45.04
C GLU A 111 -21.08 -35.57 -44.02
N PRO A 112 -21.31 -35.25 -42.74
CA PRO A 112 -20.26 -35.24 -41.73
C PRO A 112 -19.47 -36.56 -41.78
N THR A 113 -18.15 -36.44 -41.86
CA THR A 113 -17.28 -37.62 -41.94
C THR A 113 -17.54 -38.51 -40.74
N GLN A 114 -17.87 -39.78 -40.99
CA GLN A 114 -18.10 -40.79 -39.96
C GLN A 114 -17.02 -40.69 -38.89
N ASN A 115 -17.43 -40.77 -37.62
CA ASN A 115 -16.49 -40.70 -36.52
C ASN A 115 -15.55 -41.93 -36.54
N VAL A 116 -14.45 -41.89 -35.77
CA VAL A 116 -13.48 -43.02 -35.73
C VAL A 116 -14.16 -44.34 -35.35
N TYR A 117 -15.21 -44.30 -34.53
CA TYR A 117 -15.99 -45.47 -34.14
C TYR A 117 -16.82 -46.03 -35.31
N GLU A 118 -17.43 -45.17 -36.12
CA GLU A 118 -18.18 -45.52 -37.33
C GLU A 118 -17.25 -45.95 -38.48
N GLN A 119 -16.06 -45.35 -38.63
CA GLN A 119 -15.05 -45.82 -39.59
C GLN A 119 -14.45 -47.17 -39.19
N ILE A 120 -14.38 -47.46 -37.88
CA ILE A 120 -13.98 -48.77 -37.35
C ILE A 120 -15.10 -49.79 -37.60
N LEU A 121 -16.36 -49.42 -37.37
CA LEU A 121 -17.53 -50.24 -37.70
C LEU A 121 -17.60 -50.53 -39.21
N ASP A 122 -17.38 -49.55 -40.06
CA ASP A 122 -17.43 -49.69 -41.53
C ASP A 122 -16.23 -50.49 -42.07
N ARG A 123 -15.06 -50.43 -41.40
CA ARG A 123 -13.91 -51.31 -41.71
C ARG A 123 -14.09 -52.74 -41.19
N LEU A 124 -14.84 -52.93 -40.11
CA LEU A 124 -15.23 -54.25 -39.60
C LEU A 124 -16.33 -54.87 -40.48
N ASP A 125 -17.29 -54.08 -40.97
CA ASP A 125 -18.38 -54.51 -41.85
C ASP A 125 -17.90 -54.82 -43.28
N ASN A 126 -16.85 -54.14 -43.76
CA ASN A 126 -16.28 -54.35 -45.09
C ASN A 126 -15.14 -55.41 -45.16
N SER A 127 -14.83 -56.10 -44.07
CA SER A 127 -13.80 -57.15 -44.05
C SER A 127 -14.33 -58.55 -43.68
N GLY A 128 -15.19 -59.08 -44.56
CA GLY A 128 -15.37 -60.53 -44.71
C GLY A 128 -16.78 -61.02 -44.42
N GLY A 129 -17.52 -61.31 -45.50
CA GLY A 129 -18.83 -61.93 -45.42
C GLY A 129 -18.79 -63.34 -44.79
N GLY A 130 -19.89 -63.70 -44.14
CA GLY A 130 -20.15 -65.06 -43.67
C GLY A 130 -20.98 -65.07 -42.38
N THR A 131 -22.26 -65.39 -42.54
CA THR A 131 -23.23 -65.69 -41.48
C THR A 131 -22.70 -66.56 -40.33
N GLU A 132 -22.99 -66.17 -39.09
CA GLU A 132 -23.56 -66.98 -37.97
C GLU A 132 -23.00 -66.64 -36.56
N LYS A 133 -23.94 -66.32 -35.65
CA LYS A 133 -23.90 -66.36 -34.17
C LYS A 133 -23.02 -65.35 -33.43
N ASN A 134 -23.65 -64.37 -32.80
CA ASN A 134 -23.04 -63.55 -31.75
C ASN A 134 -22.58 -64.44 -30.58
N GLY A 135 -21.35 -64.19 -30.11
CA GLY A 135 -20.77 -64.83 -28.93
C GLY A 135 -21.30 -64.25 -27.61
N LYS A 136 -21.10 -65.02 -26.54
CA LYS A 136 -21.62 -64.76 -25.19
C LYS A 136 -21.05 -63.48 -24.57
N SER A 137 -21.87 -62.79 -23.78
CA SER A 137 -21.50 -61.60 -23.01
C SER A 137 -20.52 -61.93 -21.88
N ALA A 138 -19.82 -60.90 -21.36
CA ALA A 138 -18.90 -61.05 -20.24
C ALA A 138 -19.58 -61.59 -18.96
N TYR A 139 -20.86 -61.23 -18.75
CA TYR A 139 -21.68 -61.79 -17.68
C TYR A 139 -22.02 -63.26 -17.92
N GLU A 140 -22.36 -63.65 -19.16
CA GLU A 140 -22.62 -65.05 -19.51
C GLU A 140 -21.35 -65.91 -19.32
N ILE A 141 -20.17 -65.39 -19.64
CA ILE A 141 -18.88 -66.05 -19.36
C ILE A 141 -18.63 -66.16 -17.85
N ALA A 142 -18.99 -65.14 -17.05
CA ALA A 142 -18.85 -65.19 -15.59
C ALA A 142 -19.75 -66.26 -14.95
N VAL A 143 -21.00 -66.38 -15.42
CA VAL A 143 -21.94 -67.44 -15.00
C VAL A 143 -21.41 -68.83 -15.37
N GLU A 144 -20.86 -69.00 -16.58
CA GLU A 144 -20.23 -70.25 -16.99
C GLU A 144 -18.99 -70.63 -16.18
N ASN A 145 -18.28 -69.63 -15.64
CA ASN A 145 -17.12 -69.83 -14.76
C ASN A 145 -17.47 -69.82 -13.27
N GLY A 146 -18.76 -70.02 -12.93
CA GLY A 146 -19.20 -70.31 -11.56
C GLY A 146 -19.70 -69.12 -10.75
N PHE A 147 -19.89 -67.95 -11.37
CA PHE A 147 -20.59 -66.85 -10.72
C PHE A 147 -22.09 -67.17 -10.59
N ASN A 148 -22.59 -67.16 -9.36
CA ASN A 148 -24.00 -67.49 -9.07
C ASN A 148 -24.70 -66.24 -8.51
N GLY A 149 -25.28 -65.44 -9.41
CA GLY A 149 -25.94 -64.18 -9.10
C GLY A 149 -26.42 -63.47 -10.37
N THR A 150 -27.24 -62.44 -10.23
CA THR A 150 -27.74 -61.58 -11.32
C THR A 150 -26.62 -60.71 -11.92
N GLU A 151 -26.82 -60.18 -13.13
CA GLU A 151 -25.85 -59.30 -13.79
C GLU A 151 -25.53 -58.04 -12.97
N SER A 152 -26.53 -57.51 -12.26
CA SER A 152 -26.33 -56.40 -11.33
C SER A 152 -25.49 -56.79 -10.10
N GLU A 153 -25.67 -57.99 -9.55
CA GLU A 153 -24.84 -58.50 -8.45
C GLU A 153 -23.41 -58.79 -8.91
N TRP A 154 -23.23 -59.22 -10.18
CA TRP A 154 -21.92 -59.40 -10.79
C TRP A 154 -21.17 -58.07 -10.90
N LEU A 155 -21.85 -57.03 -11.40
CA LEU A 155 -21.28 -55.68 -11.49
C LEU A 155 -20.93 -55.08 -10.12
N GLU A 156 -21.75 -55.35 -9.09
CA GLU A 156 -21.46 -54.90 -7.73
C GLU A 156 -20.25 -55.62 -7.12
N SER A 157 -20.05 -56.90 -7.47
CA SER A 157 -18.89 -57.69 -7.03
C SER A 157 -17.54 -57.20 -7.59
N LEU A 158 -17.56 -56.42 -8.68
CA LEU A 158 -16.38 -55.83 -9.30
C LEU A 158 -15.90 -54.54 -8.60
N LYS A 159 -16.66 -54.03 -7.61
CA LYS A 159 -16.26 -52.88 -6.80
C LYS A 159 -15.41 -53.34 -5.61
N GLY A 160 -14.13 -52.98 -5.60
CA GLY A 160 -13.22 -53.28 -4.49
C GLY A 160 -13.64 -52.61 -3.18
N GLN A 161 -13.29 -53.22 -2.04
CA GLN A 161 -13.54 -52.63 -0.71
C GLN A 161 -12.71 -51.35 -0.51
N PRO A 162 -13.22 -50.33 0.22
CA PRO A 162 -12.42 -49.19 0.65
C PRO A 162 -11.21 -49.64 1.47
N GLY A 163 -10.06 -49.01 1.27
CA GLY A 163 -8.86 -49.26 2.07
C GLY A 163 -9.09 -48.92 3.55
N LYS A 164 -8.43 -49.65 4.47
CA LYS A 164 -8.44 -49.30 5.90
C LYS A 164 -7.87 -47.89 6.12
N ASP A 165 -8.54 -47.11 6.96
CA ASP A 165 -8.03 -45.82 7.43
C ASP A 165 -6.65 -45.96 8.07
N GLY A 166 -5.78 -44.98 7.80
CA GLY A 166 -4.47 -44.88 8.43
C GLY A 166 -4.58 -44.58 9.93
N ILE A 167 -3.66 -45.14 10.72
CA ILE A 167 -3.53 -44.82 12.15
C ILE A 167 -3.00 -43.38 12.26
N ASN A 168 -3.65 -42.53 13.07
CA ASN A 168 -3.16 -41.18 13.36
C ASN A 168 -1.73 -41.20 13.90
N GLY A 169 -0.88 -40.30 13.38
CA GLY A 169 0.44 -40.05 13.96
C GLY A 169 0.32 -39.44 15.37
N ALA A 170 1.29 -39.72 16.23
CA ALA A 170 1.36 -39.10 17.55
C ALA A 170 1.58 -37.58 17.44
N ASP A 171 0.93 -36.81 18.30
CA ASP A 171 1.04 -35.35 18.35
C ASP A 171 2.50 -34.90 18.52
N GLY A 172 2.92 -33.93 17.71
CA GLY A 172 4.21 -33.26 17.89
C GLY A 172 4.19 -32.41 19.15
N LYS A 173 5.31 -32.38 19.90
CA LYS A 173 5.48 -31.49 21.05
C LYS A 173 5.29 -30.03 20.66
N ASP A 174 4.56 -29.28 21.50
CA ASP A 174 4.34 -27.85 21.37
C ASP A 174 5.66 -27.08 21.18
N GLY A 175 5.70 -26.23 20.15
CA GLY A 175 6.80 -25.30 19.93
C GLY A 175 6.76 -24.17 20.95
N ALA A 176 7.90 -23.89 21.59
CA ALA A 176 8.07 -22.86 22.59
C ALA A 176 7.78 -21.44 22.04
N ASP A 177 7.16 -20.61 22.87
CA ASP A 177 6.89 -19.20 22.64
C ASP A 177 8.14 -18.43 22.18
N ILE A 178 8.04 -17.75 21.04
CA ILE A 178 8.95 -16.64 20.71
C ILE A 178 8.27 -15.35 21.18
N THR A 179 8.76 -14.87 22.31
CA THR A 179 8.53 -13.52 22.83
C THR A 179 9.29 -12.48 21.99
N ALA A 180 8.56 -11.45 21.57
CA ALA A 180 9.00 -10.09 21.23
C ALA A 180 10.08 -9.89 20.14
N ILE A 181 9.66 -9.27 19.03
CA ILE A 181 10.49 -8.28 18.32
C ILE A 181 9.71 -6.95 18.35
N ASN A 182 10.41 -5.94 18.84
CA ASN A 182 9.98 -4.59 19.10
C ASN A 182 10.13 -3.78 17.80
N ASP A 183 9.05 -3.18 17.29
CA ASP A 183 9.10 -2.29 16.13
C ASP A 183 8.57 -0.91 16.53
N SER A 184 9.49 -0.09 17.04
CA SER A 184 9.28 1.33 17.25
C SER A 184 9.83 2.08 16.04
N GLU A 185 8.97 2.40 15.08
CA GLU A 185 8.91 3.74 14.47
C GLU A 185 7.65 3.90 13.61
N THR A 186 6.88 4.89 14.03
CA THR A 186 5.60 5.41 13.56
C THR A 186 5.48 5.69 12.05
N SER A 187 4.36 5.28 11.44
CA SER A 187 3.39 6.26 10.89
C SER A 187 1.96 5.69 10.85
N SER A 188 1.08 6.53 11.42
CA SER A 188 -0.38 6.56 11.59
C SER A 188 -1.33 5.65 10.78
N GLU A 189 -2.27 5.09 11.58
CA GLU A 189 -3.70 4.82 11.29
C GLU A 189 -4.08 3.57 10.47
N THR A 190 -4.35 2.47 11.16
CA THR A 190 -5.65 1.76 11.08
C THR A 190 -5.76 0.74 12.22
N THR A 191 -6.73 0.96 13.11
CA THR A 191 -7.08 0.05 14.21
C THR A 191 -7.79 -1.18 13.63
N TRP A 192 -7.20 -2.36 13.77
CA TRP A 192 -7.79 -3.64 13.38
C TRP A 192 -8.61 -4.21 14.55
N SER A 193 -9.92 -4.28 14.40
CA SER A 193 -10.78 -5.15 15.23
C SER A 193 -11.07 -6.44 14.48
N SER A 194 -10.55 -7.56 14.98
CA SER A 194 -10.86 -8.88 14.45
C SER A 194 -12.28 -9.30 14.83
N ALA A 195 -13.21 -9.27 13.87
CA ALA A 195 -14.43 -10.05 13.97
C ALA A 195 -14.17 -11.42 13.35
N LYS A 196 -14.13 -12.46 14.20
CA LYS A 196 -14.12 -13.85 13.76
C LYS A 196 -15.32 -14.11 12.86
N ILE A 197 -15.09 -14.43 11.58
CA ILE A 197 -16.04 -15.24 10.81
C ILE A 197 -16.15 -16.58 11.53
N THR A 198 -17.18 -16.73 12.35
CA THR A 198 -17.50 -17.96 13.06
C THR A 198 -18.44 -18.77 12.18
N THR A 199 -17.94 -19.88 11.62
CA THR A 199 -18.61 -21.19 11.40
C THR A 199 -20.09 -21.29 10.95
N ALA A 200 -20.77 -20.23 10.55
CA ALA A 200 -22.23 -20.22 10.42
C ALA A 200 -22.76 -20.30 8.99
N ASP A 201 -21.96 -20.73 8.01
CA ASP A 201 -22.53 -21.06 6.72
C ASP A 201 -21.88 -22.29 6.09
N THR A 202 -22.46 -23.44 6.45
CA THR A 202 -22.09 -24.74 5.88
C THR A 202 -22.38 -24.77 4.39
N GLU A 203 -23.28 -23.93 3.89
CA GLU A 203 -23.65 -23.82 2.48
C GLU A 203 -22.61 -23.00 1.71
N LEU A 204 -22.13 -21.88 2.27
CA LEU A 204 -20.99 -21.14 1.71
C LEU A 204 -19.71 -21.98 1.71
N GLN A 205 -19.44 -22.71 2.79
CA GLN A 205 -18.29 -23.63 2.85
C GLN A 205 -18.44 -24.77 1.83
N THR A 206 -19.66 -25.27 1.62
CA THR A 206 -19.95 -26.30 0.61
C THR A 206 -19.82 -25.75 -0.81
N GLN A 207 -20.23 -24.51 -1.07
CA GLN A 207 -20.07 -23.85 -2.37
C GLN A 207 -18.60 -23.53 -2.66
N ILE A 208 -17.82 -23.09 -1.66
CA ILE A 208 -16.36 -22.95 -1.76
C ILE A 208 -15.71 -24.31 -2.04
N ASN A 209 -16.09 -25.35 -1.30
CA ASN A 209 -15.55 -26.71 -1.49
C ASN A 209 -15.98 -27.32 -2.85
N ASN A 210 -17.18 -27.03 -3.34
CA ASN A 210 -17.64 -27.47 -4.65
C ASN A 210 -16.95 -26.72 -5.78
N THR A 211 -16.68 -25.42 -5.60
CA THR A 211 -15.88 -24.62 -6.54
C THR A 211 -14.43 -25.12 -6.55
N TYR A 212 -13.88 -25.46 -5.39
CA TYR A 212 -12.57 -26.08 -5.21
C TYR A 212 -12.49 -27.48 -5.87
N ASN A 213 -13.48 -28.34 -5.68
CA ASN A 213 -13.57 -29.65 -6.31
C ASN A 213 -13.80 -29.57 -7.83
N HIS A 214 -14.53 -28.56 -8.29
CA HIS A 214 -14.69 -28.26 -9.72
C HIS A 214 -13.38 -27.76 -10.32
N HIS A 215 -12.60 -26.95 -9.60
CA HIS A 215 -11.29 -26.45 -10.00
C HIS A 215 -10.18 -27.52 -9.99
N LEU A 216 -10.21 -28.45 -9.03
CA LEU A 216 -9.28 -29.59 -8.94
C LEU A 216 -9.44 -30.58 -10.11
N ASN A 217 -10.67 -30.73 -10.61
CA ASN A 217 -11.03 -31.72 -11.62
C ASN A 217 -11.18 -31.13 -13.04
N ASP A 218 -10.92 -29.84 -13.24
CA ASP A 218 -10.88 -29.26 -14.59
C ASP A 218 -9.52 -29.58 -15.26
N SER A 219 -9.58 -30.37 -16.33
CA SER A 219 -8.42 -30.72 -17.17
C SER A 219 -7.69 -29.52 -17.80
N ASN A 220 -8.28 -28.32 -17.74
CA ASN A 220 -7.68 -27.07 -18.23
C ASN A 220 -6.87 -26.33 -17.16
N ASN A 221 -6.88 -26.78 -15.90
CA ASN A 221 -6.17 -26.11 -14.81
C ASN A 221 -4.70 -26.59 -14.68
N ILE A 222 -3.79 -25.62 -14.69
CA ILE A 222 -2.34 -25.81 -14.55
C ILE A 222 -2.05 -26.05 -13.05
N GLY A 223 -1.45 -27.18 -12.66
CA GLY A 223 -0.90 -27.35 -11.30
C GLY A 223 -0.99 -28.72 -10.60
N ASN A 224 -1.60 -29.76 -11.18
CA ASN A 224 -2.01 -30.95 -10.38
C ASN A 224 -1.13 -32.22 -10.52
N GLU A 225 0.11 -32.15 -11.03
CA GLU A 225 1.03 -33.29 -11.03
C GLU A 225 2.13 -33.10 -9.97
N VAL A 226 2.00 -33.78 -8.82
CA VAL A 226 3.05 -33.80 -7.79
C VAL A 226 4.31 -34.47 -8.35
N TYR A 227 5.37 -33.69 -8.60
CA TYR A 227 6.64 -34.19 -9.13
C TYR A 227 7.83 -33.67 -8.31
N ASP A 228 8.39 -34.56 -7.49
CA ASP A 228 9.51 -34.30 -6.56
C ASP A 228 10.90 -34.49 -7.21
N GLY A 229 10.97 -34.60 -8.54
CA GLY A 229 12.23 -34.70 -9.29
C GLY A 229 12.67 -33.37 -9.90
N ALA A 230 13.91 -33.30 -10.41
CA ALA A 230 14.35 -32.14 -11.18
C ALA A 230 13.68 -32.07 -12.56
N VAL A 231 13.48 -30.85 -13.06
CA VAL A 231 12.92 -30.57 -14.39
C VAL A 231 13.87 -29.66 -15.16
N LEU A 232 14.10 -29.96 -16.44
CA LEU A 232 14.82 -29.11 -17.37
C LEU A 232 13.85 -28.51 -18.38
N THR A 233 13.90 -27.19 -18.54
CA THR A 233 13.24 -26.46 -19.63
C THR A 233 14.29 -25.70 -20.43
N ILE A 234 14.15 -25.69 -21.75
CA ILE A 234 14.94 -24.83 -22.64
C ILE A 234 13.96 -23.87 -23.33
N VAL A 235 14.33 -22.59 -23.38
CA VAL A 235 13.55 -21.52 -24.01
C VAL A 235 14.42 -20.82 -25.05
N ASP A 236 14.03 -20.86 -26.32
CA ASP A 236 14.69 -20.10 -27.38
C ASP A 236 14.03 -18.73 -27.56
N ASP A 237 14.78 -17.64 -27.42
CA ASP A 237 14.23 -16.28 -27.49
C ASP A 237 14.13 -15.76 -28.94
N ASP A 238 13.53 -14.58 -29.10
CA ASP A 238 13.35 -13.82 -30.36
C ASP A 238 12.39 -14.37 -31.43
N GLY A 239 12.10 -15.67 -31.45
CA GLY A 239 11.23 -16.28 -32.48
C GLY A 239 11.84 -16.23 -33.88
N SER A 240 13.17 -16.37 -33.97
CA SER A 240 13.91 -16.35 -35.23
C SER A 240 13.57 -17.54 -36.13
N ILE A 241 13.64 -17.35 -37.46
CA ILE A 241 13.53 -18.46 -38.42
C ILE A 241 14.65 -19.51 -38.23
N GLU A 242 15.81 -19.10 -37.70
CA GLU A 242 16.93 -20.00 -37.42
C GLU A 242 16.58 -21.04 -36.34
N PHE A 243 15.63 -20.76 -35.46
CA PHE A 243 15.12 -21.73 -34.50
C PHE A 243 14.49 -22.94 -35.22
N LEU A 244 13.60 -22.67 -36.18
CA LEU A 244 12.96 -23.69 -37.00
C LEU A 244 13.96 -24.47 -37.85
N ASN A 245 14.95 -23.77 -38.43
CA ASN A 245 15.89 -24.39 -39.36
C ASN A 245 16.96 -25.23 -38.64
N ASN A 246 17.49 -24.74 -37.52
CA ASN A 246 18.70 -25.29 -36.92
C ASN A 246 18.44 -26.05 -35.61
N PHE A 247 17.48 -25.61 -34.79
CA PHE A 247 17.27 -26.18 -33.45
C PHE A 247 16.10 -27.16 -33.40
N VAL A 248 14.98 -26.83 -34.02
CA VAL A 248 13.79 -27.71 -34.06
C VAL A 248 14.11 -29.14 -34.54
N PRO A 249 14.92 -29.37 -35.59
CA PRO A 249 15.29 -30.73 -36.02
C PRO A 249 16.00 -31.54 -34.92
N ILE A 250 16.82 -30.88 -34.10
CA ILE A 250 17.55 -31.52 -32.99
C ILE A 250 16.56 -31.97 -31.92
N TYR A 251 15.64 -31.09 -31.50
CA TYR A 251 14.63 -31.47 -30.51
C TYR A 251 13.78 -32.65 -30.98
N LYS A 252 13.34 -32.63 -32.25
CA LYS A 252 12.56 -33.73 -32.85
C LYS A 252 13.35 -35.05 -32.90
N ASP A 253 14.60 -35.02 -33.35
CA ASP A 253 15.50 -36.20 -33.37
C ASP A 253 15.65 -36.83 -31.98
N LYS A 254 15.75 -35.99 -30.95
CA LYS A 254 15.87 -36.43 -29.55
C LYS A 254 14.53 -36.76 -28.88
N GLY A 255 13.41 -36.66 -29.59
CA GLY A 255 12.08 -36.97 -29.08
C GLY A 255 11.54 -36.01 -28.02
N VAL A 256 12.12 -34.80 -27.91
CA VAL A 256 11.75 -33.78 -26.92
C VAL A 256 11.24 -32.51 -27.60
N ARG A 257 10.59 -31.64 -26.85
CA ARG A 257 10.17 -30.30 -27.32
C ARG A 257 10.62 -29.26 -26.29
N CYS A 258 10.84 -28.04 -26.76
CA CYS A 258 11.21 -26.90 -25.93
C CYS A 258 10.17 -25.80 -26.02
N SER A 259 10.37 -24.75 -25.22
CA SER A 259 9.61 -23.52 -25.39
C SER A 259 10.36 -22.54 -26.30
N PHE A 260 9.63 -21.62 -26.90
CA PHE A 260 10.21 -20.54 -27.71
C PHE A 260 9.41 -19.25 -27.50
N ALA A 261 10.11 -18.13 -27.36
CA ALA A 261 9.53 -16.84 -27.04
C ALA A 261 9.44 -15.99 -28.31
N VAL A 262 8.23 -15.57 -28.68
CA VAL A 262 7.97 -14.87 -29.95
C VAL A 262 7.78 -13.38 -29.74
N VAL A 263 8.44 -12.55 -30.55
CA VAL A 263 8.15 -11.12 -30.65
C VAL A 263 6.99 -10.91 -31.62
N ALA A 264 5.83 -10.50 -31.12
CA ALA A 264 4.56 -10.63 -31.86
C ALA A 264 4.53 -9.88 -33.20
N CYS A 265 5.06 -8.65 -33.27
CA CYS A 265 5.06 -7.88 -34.52
C CYS A 265 5.97 -8.50 -35.59
N ARG A 266 7.02 -9.24 -35.19
CA ARG A 266 7.91 -9.92 -36.13
C ARG A 266 7.23 -11.11 -36.80
N ALA A 267 6.17 -11.67 -36.22
CA ALA A 267 5.39 -12.73 -36.85
C ALA A 267 4.40 -12.22 -37.92
N GLU A 268 3.92 -10.97 -37.77
CA GLU A 268 3.17 -10.23 -38.80
C GLU A 268 4.08 -9.82 -39.97
N THR A 269 5.30 -9.36 -39.65
CA THR A 269 6.32 -8.99 -40.65
C THR A 269 7.60 -9.83 -40.46
N PRO A 270 7.67 -11.05 -41.00
CA PRO A 270 8.78 -12.01 -40.76
C PRO A 270 10.16 -11.56 -41.22
N THR A 271 10.27 -10.42 -41.87
CA THR A 271 11.54 -9.81 -42.27
C THR A 271 11.49 -8.31 -42.02
N GLY A 272 12.52 -7.77 -41.39
CA GLY A 272 12.58 -6.33 -41.12
C GLY A 272 13.85 -5.94 -40.37
N THR A 273 13.75 -4.84 -39.65
CA THR A 273 14.84 -4.28 -38.84
C THR A 273 14.39 -4.13 -37.40
N THR A 274 15.23 -4.53 -36.43
CA THR A 274 14.95 -4.38 -35.00
C THR A 274 14.95 -2.91 -34.59
N THR A 275 14.45 -2.60 -33.39
CA THR A 275 14.54 -1.24 -32.82
C THR A 275 15.98 -0.77 -32.61
N SER A 276 16.94 -1.69 -32.60
CA SER A 276 18.37 -1.40 -32.50
C SER A 276 19.04 -1.16 -33.86
N GLY A 277 18.34 -1.41 -34.97
CA GLY A 277 18.86 -1.24 -36.34
C GLY A 277 19.33 -2.54 -37.01
N ASP A 278 19.28 -3.68 -36.34
CA ASP A 278 19.75 -4.96 -36.88
C ASP A 278 18.71 -5.64 -37.78
N PRO A 279 19.06 -6.24 -38.92
CA PRO A 279 18.12 -7.01 -39.71
C PRO A 279 17.67 -8.26 -38.97
N TYR A 280 16.40 -8.64 -39.11
CA TYR A 280 15.88 -9.90 -38.57
C TYR A 280 15.13 -10.71 -39.62
N LYS A 281 15.15 -12.03 -39.41
CA LYS A 281 14.25 -13.00 -40.03
C LYS A 281 13.58 -13.81 -38.93
N ALA A 282 12.25 -13.77 -38.88
CA ALA A 282 11.44 -14.37 -37.83
C ALA A 282 10.49 -15.44 -38.41
N LEU A 283 9.90 -16.22 -37.52
CA LEU A 283 8.84 -17.17 -37.87
C LEU A 283 7.57 -16.42 -38.25
N SER A 284 6.89 -16.88 -39.29
CA SER A 284 5.53 -16.45 -39.63
C SER A 284 4.49 -17.07 -38.70
N TRP A 285 3.29 -16.50 -38.63
CA TRP A 285 2.17 -17.08 -37.88
C TRP A 285 1.87 -18.53 -38.24
N THR A 286 1.96 -18.90 -39.53
CA THR A 286 1.76 -20.28 -39.98
C THR A 286 2.77 -21.22 -39.35
N GLN A 287 4.06 -20.86 -39.39
CA GLN A 287 5.13 -21.68 -38.82
C GLN A 287 5.03 -21.79 -37.29
N ILE A 288 4.62 -20.71 -36.61
CA ILE A 288 4.41 -20.73 -35.16
C ILE A 288 3.27 -21.70 -34.81
N LYS A 289 2.15 -21.66 -35.54
CA LYS A 289 1.01 -22.57 -35.31
C LYS A 289 1.39 -24.03 -35.58
N GLU A 290 2.17 -24.28 -36.62
CA GLU A 290 2.69 -25.63 -36.93
C GLU A 290 3.58 -26.15 -35.80
N LEU A 291 4.47 -25.32 -35.25
CA LEU A 291 5.31 -25.70 -34.10
C LEU A 291 4.48 -25.98 -32.85
N VAL A 292 3.50 -25.13 -32.55
CA VAL A 292 2.59 -25.34 -31.40
C VAL A 292 1.77 -26.62 -31.57
N HIS A 293 1.26 -26.87 -32.77
CA HIS A 293 0.55 -28.11 -33.10
C HIS A 293 1.46 -29.35 -32.94
N ASP A 294 2.76 -29.23 -33.24
CA ASP A 294 3.76 -30.29 -33.06
C ASP A 294 4.25 -30.46 -31.59
N GLY A 295 3.68 -29.67 -30.67
CA GLY A 295 3.92 -29.78 -29.23
C GLY A 295 5.07 -28.92 -28.69
N PHE A 296 5.60 -27.99 -29.48
CA PHE A 296 6.45 -26.91 -28.95
C PHE A 296 5.58 -25.89 -28.22
N ASP A 297 6.18 -25.15 -27.29
CA ASP A 297 5.44 -24.30 -26.36
C ASP A 297 5.80 -22.83 -26.55
N MET A 298 4.85 -22.06 -27.09
CA MET A 298 5.05 -20.65 -27.39
C MET A 298 4.87 -19.79 -26.13
N GLN A 299 5.80 -18.84 -25.92
CA GLN A 299 5.69 -17.81 -24.90
C GLN A 299 5.75 -16.41 -25.52
N SER A 300 5.24 -15.40 -24.81
CA SER A 300 5.26 -14.02 -25.30
C SER A 300 6.63 -13.39 -25.03
N HIS A 301 7.24 -12.83 -26.07
CA HIS A 301 8.44 -11.99 -25.97
C HIS A 301 8.14 -10.53 -26.30
N THR A 302 6.94 -10.07 -25.89
CA THR A 302 6.40 -8.72 -26.09
C THR A 302 6.05 -8.40 -27.55
N TYR A 303 5.51 -7.20 -27.77
CA TYR A 303 5.06 -6.78 -29.09
C TYR A 303 6.23 -6.53 -30.04
N SER A 304 7.20 -5.69 -29.66
CA SER A 304 8.27 -5.25 -30.56
C SER A 304 9.69 -5.45 -30.05
N HIS A 305 9.87 -5.99 -28.84
CA HIS A 305 11.19 -6.13 -28.21
C HIS A 305 11.89 -4.76 -28.08
N ASP A 306 11.14 -3.76 -27.62
CA ASP A 306 11.57 -2.36 -27.65
C ASP A 306 12.74 -2.08 -26.70
N VAL A 307 13.86 -1.63 -27.27
CA VAL A 307 15.08 -1.27 -26.55
C VAL A 307 14.87 -0.15 -25.52
N LYS A 308 13.98 0.80 -25.80
CA LYS A 308 13.71 1.92 -24.90
C LYS A 308 12.95 1.46 -23.66
N VAL A 309 11.97 0.59 -23.84
CA VAL A 309 11.15 0.07 -22.75
C VAL A 309 11.92 -0.96 -21.90
N PHE A 310 12.59 -1.89 -22.55
CA PHE A 310 13.15 -3.06 -21.86
C PHE A 310 14.64 -3.00 -21.56
N ARG A 311 15.43 -2.17 -22.28
CA ARG A 311 16.87 -2.04 -22.01
C ARG A 311 17.23 -0.72 -21.34
N THR A 312 16.88 0.43 -21.94
CA THR A 312 17.30 1.74 -21.41
C THR A 312 16.34 2.30 -20.37
N GLY A 313 15.08 1.86 -20.35
CA GLY A 313 14.04 2.39 -19.47
C GLY A 313 13.53 3.78 -19.88
N GLU A 314 13.89 4.26 -21.08
CA GLU A 314 13.42 5.53 -21.61
C GLU A 314 11.90 5.52 -21.79
N ASN A 315 11.22 6.49 -21.18
CA ASN A 315 9.77 6.69 -21.21
C ASN A 315 8.93 5.58 -20.55
N LEU A 316 9.54 4.67 -19.78
CA LEU A 316 8.86 3.55 -19.12
C LEU A 316 7.64 4.01 -18.30
N ASN A 317 6.44 3.71 -18.80
CA ASN A 317 5.16 3.99 -18.14
C ASN A 317 4.15 2.87 -18.46
N GLU A 318 2.99 2.89 -17.78
CA GLU A 318 1.96 1.85 -17.98
C GLU A 318 1.44 1.81 -19.41
N GLU A 319 1.21 2.95 -20.08
CA GLU A 319 0.70 3.00 -21.47
C GLU A 319 1.63 2.28 -22.46
N GLN A 320 2.94 2.49 -22.33
CA GLN A 320 3.92 1.82 -23.18
C GLN A 320 4.00 0.32 -22.89
N LEU A 321 3.87 -0.07 -21.62
CA LEU A 321 3.83 -1.49 -21.24
C LEU A 321 2.53 -2.14 -21.70
N GLU A 322 1.41 -1.42 -21.69
CA GLU A 322 0.14 -1.86 -22.26
C GLU A 322 0.24 -2.07 -23.77
N HIS A 323 0.92 -1.16 -24.48
CA HIS A 323 1.25 -1.39 -25.89
C HIS A 323 2.15 -2.62 -26.08
N GLN A 324 3.20 -2.79 -25.27
CA GLN A 324 4.13 -3.92 -25.44
C GLN A 324 3.52 -5.28 -25.06
N PHE A 325 2.66 -5.35 -24.06
CA PHE A 325 2.08 -6.62 -23.58
C PHE A 325 0.69 -6.87 -24.16
N GLY A 326 -0.19 -5.87 -24.15
CA GLY A 326 -1.57 -5.98 -24.61
C GLY A 326 -1.71 -6.11 -26.12
N ASP A 327 -0.90 -5.41 -26.91
CA ASP A 327 -0.93 -5.59 -28.37
C ASP A 327 -0.32 -6.94 -28.79
N ALA A 328 0.67 -7.43 -28.05
CA ALA A 328 1.20 -8.77 -28.24
C ALA A 328 0.14 -9.83 -27.95
N ASP A 329 -0.52 -9.76 -26.78
CA ASP A 329 -1.62 -10.65 -26.43
C ASP A 329 -2.71 -10.63 -27.51
N ARG A 330 -3.16 -9.43 -27.91
CA ARG A 330 -4.14 -9.27 -28.99
C ARG A 330 -3.74 -10.04 -30.25
N LEU A 331 -2.50 -9.91 -30.72
CA LEU A 331 -2.02 -10.59 -31.92
C LEU A 331 -1.94 -12.11 -31.77
N PHE A 332 -1.43 -12.60 -30.63
CA PHE A 332 -1.40 -14.04 -30.35
C PHE A 332 -2.81 -14.64 -30.32
N ARG A 333 -3.73 -14.01 -29.59
CA ARG A 333 -5.13 -14.44 -29.45
C ARG A 333 -5.88 -14.41 -30.78
N GLN A 334 -5.71 -13.36 -31.59
CA GLN A 334 -6.27 -13.27 -32.95
C GLN A 334 -5.78 -14.39 -33.86
N ASN A 335 -4.57 -14.90 -33.60
CA ASN A 335 -3.99 -16.02 -34.31
C ASN A 335 -4.32 -17.39 -33.70
N GLY A 336 -5.13 -17.45 -32.65
CA GLY A 336 -5.51 -18.71 -31.99
C GLY A 336 -4.39 -19.33 -31.17
N LEU A 337 -3.45 -18.51 -30.68
CA LEU A 337 -2.31 -18.94 -29.88
C LEU A 337 -2.48 -18.48 -28.43
N ASP A 338 -2.05 -19.32 -27.49
CA ASP A 338 -2.04 -19.06 -26.07
C ASP A 338 -0.60 -19.14 -25.53
N TYR A 339 -0.34 -18.46 -24.42
CA TYR A 339 0.92 -18.48 -23.71
C TYR A 339 0.68 -18.26 -22.21
N ASN A 340 1.62 -18.72 -21.39
CA ASN A 340 1.51 -18.60 -19.93
C ASN A 340 2.54 -17.62 -19.35
N CYS A 341 3.62 -17.34 -20.07
CA CYS A 341 4.76 -16.58 -19.57
C CYS A 341 5.07 -15.36 -20.43
N MET A 342 5.39 -14.26 -19.75
CA MET A 342 6.05 -13.09 -20.32
C MET A 342 7.57 -13.26 -20.21
N VAL A 343 8.25 -13.46 -21.33
CA VAL A 343 9.71 -13.47 -21.38
C VAL A 343 10.18 -12.04 -21.58
N TYR A 344 10.77 -11.41 -20.57
CA TYR A 344 11.16 -9.99 -20.70
C TYR A 344 12.39 -9.86 -21.60
N PRO A 345 12.36 -9.00 -22.63
CA PRO A 345 13.53 -8.66 -23.43
C PRO A 345 14.69 -8.20 -22.54
N TRP A 346 15.89 -8.74 -22.78
CA TRP A 346 17.07 -8.56 -21.92
C TRP A 346 16.87 -8.91 -20.43
N GLY A 347 15.80 -9.62 -20.09
CA GLY A 347 15.57 -10.15 -18.75
C GLY A 347 15.09 -9.17 -17.69
N THR A 348 14.84 -7.89 -18.00
CA THR A 348 14.64 -6.87 -16.96
C THR A 348 13.24 -6.88 -16.33
N ALA A 349 13.06 -7.61 -15.23
CA ALA A 349 11.79 -7.75 -14.49
C ALA A 349 11.53 -6.64 -13.43
N GLN A 350 11.52 -5.36 -13.84
CA GLN A 350 11.23 -4.23 -12.93
C GLN A 350 9.79 -4.29 -12.39
N GLN A 351 9.53 -3.73 -11.20
CA GLN A 351 8.23 -3.82 -10.54
C GLN A 351 7.05 -3.36 -11.41
N ILE A 352 7.20 -2.22 -12.11
CA ILE A 352 6.16 -1.74 -13.03
C ILE A 352 5.92 -2.70 -14.21
N LYS A 353 6.96 -3.35 -14.74
CA LYS A 353 6.84 -4.34 -15.81
C LYS A 353 6.10 -5.58 -15.31
N LYS A 354 6.46 -6.08 -14.13
CA LYS A 354 5.77 -7.21 -13.48
C LYS A 354 4.30 -6.89 -13.23
N LYS A 355 4.00 -5.70 -12.69
CA LYS A 355 2.62 -5.24 -12.43
C LYS A 355 1.74 -5.29 -13.69
N VAL A 356 2.21 -4.72 -14.80
CA VAL A 356 1.42 -4.71 -16.05
C VAL A 356 1.39 -6.10 -16.70
N ALA A 357 2.50 -6.85 -16.69
CA ALA A 357 2.56 -8.20 -17.26
C ALA A 357 1.59 -9.19 -16.58
N LYS A 358 1.31 -9.04 -15.27
CA LYS A 358 0.30 -9.84 -14.54
C LYS A 358 -1.11 -9.73 -15.12
N ARG A 359 -1.41 -8.66 -15.88
CA ARG A 359 -2.71 -8.50 -16.57
C ARG A 359 -2.87 -9.49 -17.74
N TYR A 360 -1.77 -10.03 -18.27
CA TYR A 360 -1.72 -10.79 -19.51
C TYR A 360 -1.11 -12.20 -19.39
N ALA A 361 -0.23 -12.41 -18.40
CA ALA A 361 0.52 -13.66 -18.23
C ALA A 361 0.48 -14.10 -16.77
N LYS A 362 0.57 -15.42 -16.56
CA LYS A 362 0.66 -16.04 -15.23
C LYS A 362 2.06 -15.96 -14.64
N TYR A 363 3.07 -15.96 -15.52
CA TYR A 363 4.47 -16.00 -15.16
C TYR A 363 5.28 -14.95 -15.91
N GLY A 364 6.47 -14.66 -15.40
CA GLY A 364 7.46 -13.82 -16.05
C GLY A 364 8.86 -14.41 -15.89
N MET A 365 9.69 -14.31 -16.92
CA MET A 365 11.08 -14.81 -16.90
C MET A 365 12.08 -13.67 -16.97
N THR A 366 13.05 -13.70 -16.07
CA THR A 366 14.23 -12.81 -16.05
C THR A 366 15.42 -13.46 -16.77
N LEU A 367 16.42 -12.63 -17.06
CA LEU A 367 17.73 -12.98 -17.60
C LEU A 367 18.73 -11.85 -17.32
N ILE A 368 19.02 -11.60 -16.04
CA ILE A 368 19.94 -10.57 -15.56
C ILE A 368 21.24 -11.17 -15.02
N SER A 369 22.25 -10.32 -14.83
CA SER A 369 23.52 -10.76 -14.21
C SER A 369 23.25 -11.35 -12.82
N GLY A 370 23.71 -12.59 -12.59
CA GLY A 370 23.47 -13.34 -11.36
C GLY A 370 22.38 -14.40 -11.47
N ASP A 371 21.58 -14.40 -12.55
CA ASP A 371 20.62 -15.48 -12.79
C ASP A 371 21.33 -16.81 -13.03
N THR A 372 20.94 -17.83 -12.25
CA THR A 372 21.52 -19.17 -12.31
C THR A 372 20.69 -20.13 -13.14
N GLY A 373 19.42 -19.76 -13.42
CA GLY A 373 18.43 -20.64 -14.04
C GLY A 373 17.91 -21.75 -13.13
N LEU A 374 18.43 -21.90 -11.90
CA LEU A 374 18.00 -22.90 -10.93
C LEU A 374 16.89 -22.33 -10.06
N ASN A 375 15.67 -22.83 -10.23
CA ASN A 375 14.47 -22.38 -9.52
C ASN A 375 13.99 -23.47 -8.57
N ASP A 376 13.78 -23.11 -7.30
CA ASP A 376 13.26 -24.01 -6.26
C ASP A 376 11.89 -23.51 -5.80
N GLU A 377 11.78 -22.97 -4.57
CA GLU A 377 10.60 -22.21 -4.15
C GLU A 377 10.54 -20.88 -4.90
N ILE A 378 9.73 -20.84 -5.97
CA ILE A 378 9.45 -19.61 -6.71
C ILE A 378 8.58 -18.70 -5.84
N SER A 379 9.22 -17.76 -5.16
CA SER A 379 8.56 -16.71 -4.36
C SER A 379 8.05 -15.55 -5.22
N GLU A 380 8.63 -15.35 -6.41
CA GLU A 380 8.23 -14.32 -7.36
C GLU A 380 7.97 -14.95 -8.75
N PRO A 381 6.71 -15.30 -9.09
CA PRO A 381 6.35 -15.94 -10.36
C PRO A 381 6.59 -15.06 -11.58
N MET A 382 6.64 -13.74 -11.39
CA MET A 382 6.89 -12.78 -12.47
C MET A 382 8.37 -12.50 -12.67
N ALA A 383 9.27 -13.25 -12.02
CA ALA A 383 10.72 -13.16 -12.19
C ALA A 383 11.40 -14.53 -12.01
N ILE A 384 10.97 -15.53 -12.77
CA ILE A 384 11.60 -16.86 -12.81
C ILE A 384 12.96 -16.76 -13.50
N SER A 385 14.00 -17.30 -12.86
CA SER A 385 15.40 -17.20 -13.30
C SER A 385 15.67 -18.10 -14.50
N ARG A 386 16.50 -17.63 -15.44
CA ARG A 386 16.99 -18.41 -16.59
C ARG A 386 18.51 -18.30 -16.72
N PHE A 387 19.13 -19.35 -17.25
CA PHE A 387 20.58 -19.38 -17.51
C PHE A 387 20.88 -19.24 -19.00
N THR A 388 21.58 -18.16 -19.40
CA THR A 388 21.97 -17.95 -20.79
C THR A 388 23.03 -18.94 -21.25
N LEU A 389 22.73 -19.68 -22.31
CA LEU A 389 23.71 -20.50 -23.01
C LEU A 389 24.55 -19.60 -23.93
N GLN A 390 25.86 -19.77 -23.87
CA GLN A 390 26.81 -19.04 -24.71
C GLN A 390 27.26 -19.90 -25.90
N SER A 391 27.99 -19.30 -26.84
CA SER A 391 28.61 -20.09 -27.92
C SER A 391 29.87 -20.81 -27.42
N GLY A 392 30.12 -22.03 -27.92
CA GLY A 392 31.35 -22.80 -27.66
C GLY A 392 31.28 -23.79 -26.48
N SER A 393 32.42 -24.48 -26.26
CA SER A 393 32.54 -25.62 -25.33
C SER A 393 32.30 -25.27 -23.86
N THR A 394 32.56 -24.02 -23.45
CA THR A 394 32.28 -23.53 -22.11
C THR A 394 30.79 -23.63 -21.77
N SER A 395 29.90 -23.38 -22.74
CA SER A 395 28.46 -23.49 -22.53
C SER A 395 28.01 -24.92 -22.27
N LEU A 396 28.64 -25.91 -22.91
CA LEU A 396 28.37 -27.33 -22.62
C LEU A 396 28.76 -27.67 -21.18
N ALA A 397 29.94 -27.24 -20.73
CA ALA A 397 30.40 -27.49 -19.37
C ALA A 397 29.49 -26.82 -18.33
N SER A 398 29.11 -25.56 -18.55
CA SER A 398 28.19 -24.83 -17.68
C SER A 398 26.80 -25.47 -17.63
N ALA A 399 26.23 -25.86 -18.79
CA ALA A 399 24.93 -26.52 -18.83
C ALA A 399 24.94 -27.87 -18.09
N LYS A 400 25.99 -28.68 -18.25
CA LYS A 400 26.16 -29.94 -17.51
C LYS A 400 26.20 -29.70 -16.00
N SER A 401 26.97 -28.70 -15.57
CA SER A 401 27.07 -28.30 -14.16
C SER A 401 25.71 -27.88 -13.58
N GLN A 402 24.93 -27.08 -14.31
CA GLN A 402 23.60 -26.67 -13.88
C GLN A 402 22.63 -27.86 -13.83
N ILE A 403 22.68 -28.76 -14.81
CA ILE A 403 21.85 -29.98 -14.83
C ILE A 403 22.14 -30.86 -13.61
N ASP A 404 23.41 -31.11 -13.31
CA ASP A 404 23.80 -31.92 -12.15
C ASP A 404 23.36 -31.27 -10.84
N THR A 405 23.47 -29.94 -10.73
CA THR A 405 23.00 -29.18 -9.57
C THR A 405 21.48 -29.26 -9.42
N ALA A 406 20.74 -29.10 -10.51
CA ALA A 406 19.29 -29.21 -10.50
C ALA A 406 18.82 -30.59 -10.04
N ILE A 407 19.49 -31.66 -10.51
CA ILE A 407 19.20 -33.04 -10.09
C ILE A 407 19.48 -33.22 -8.60
N ALA A 408 20.64 -32.78 -8.13
CA ALA A 408 21.03 -32.93 -6.72
C ALA A 408 20.02 -32.25 -5.77
N ASN A 409 19.47 -31.11 -6.19
CA ASN A 409 18.60 -30.28 -5.38
C ASN A 409 17.11 -30.38 -5.77
N LYS A 410 16.73 -31.26 -6.72
CA LYS A 410 15.36 -31.43 -7.24
C LYS A 410 14.72 -30.14 -7.80
N GLN A 411 15.54 -29.25 -8.34
CA GLN A 411 15.15 -27.92 -8.82
C GLN A 411 14.60 -27.94 -10.25
N TRP A 412 13.94 -26.85 -10.63
CA TRP A 412 13.59 -26.53 -12.00
C TRP A 412 14.67 -25.67 -12.65
N LEU A 413 15.42 -26.27 -13.58
CA LEU A 413 16.41 -25.58 -14.39
C LEU A 413 15.77 -25.04 -15.68
N ILE A 414 15.95 -23.74 -15.94
CA ILE A 414 15.56 -23.10 -17.20
C ILE A 414 16.80 -22.58 -17.92
N LEU A 415 17.08 -23.11 -19.11
CA LEU A 415 18.13 -22.65 -20.00
C LEU A 415 17.55 -21.74 -21.09
N CYS A 416 18.27 -20.67 -21.42
CA CYS A 416 17.93 -19.73 -22.48
C CYS A 416 18.88 -19.93 -23.67
N SER A 417 18.32 -20.06 -24.87
CA SER A 417 19.06 -20.11 -26.13
C SER A 417 18.63 -19.02 -27.10
N HIS A 418 19.49 -18.72 -28.07
CA HIS A 418 19.24 -17.76 -29.15
C HIS A 418 19.74 -18.37 -30.45
N ALA A 419 18.86 -19.00 -31.22
CA ALA A 419 19.22 -19.65 -32.48
C ALA A 419 19.81 -18.67 -33.52
N ASN A 420 19.31 -17.43 -33.56
CA ASN A 420 19.83 -16.35 -34.41
C ASN A 420 21.28 -15.97 -34.09
N ALA A 421 21.72 -16.16 -32.84
CA ALA A 421 23.08 -15.88 -32.39
C ALA A 421 23.98 -17.12 -32.39
N ASN A 422 23.45 -18.30 -32.73
CA ASN A 422 24.12 -19.59 -32.59
C ASN A 422 24.66 -19.79 -31.15
N GLN A 423 23.80 -19.50 -30.18
CA GLN A 423 24.08 -19.53 -28.74
C GLN A 423 23.06 -20.45 -28.02
N PRO A 424 23.41 -21.73 -27.78
CA PRO A 424 24.67 -22.39 -28.12
C PRO A 424 24.71 -22.81 -29.60
N SER A 425 25.80 -23.43 -30.06
CA SER A 425 25.79 -24.03 -31.41
C SER A 425 24.82 -25.20 -31.48
N ALA A 426 24.32 -25.53 -32.67
CA ALA A 426 23.47 -26.71 -32.92
C ALA A 426 24.06 -28.00 -32.30
N ASP A 427 25.34 -28.30 -32.57
CA ASP A 427 26.03 -29.45 -31.98
C ASP A 427 26.09 -29.38 -30.45
N THR A 428 26.32 -28.19 -29.89
CA THR A 428 26.37 -28.00 -28.44
C THR A 428 25.00 -28.21 -27.82
N LEU A 429 23.92 -27.73 -28.45
CA LEU A 429 22.54 -27.97 -28.02
C LEU A 429 22.23 -29.47 -28.01
N GLY A 430 22.56 -30.19 -29.08
CA GLY A 430 22.39 -31.64 -29.17
C GLY A 430 23.12 -32.37 -28.03
N ASN A 431 24.36 -31.99 -27.75
CA ASN A 431 25.15 -32.55 -26.66
C ASN A 431 24.59 -32.24 -25.25
N ILE A 432 23.97 -31.07 -25.06
CA ILE A 432 23.28 -30.72 -23.80
C ILE A 432 22.06 -31.63 -23.61
N ILE A 433 21.24 -31.80 -24.65
CA ILE A 433 20.05 -32.66 -24.61
C ILE A 433 20.44 -34.13 -24.38
N ASP A 434 21.45 -34.63 -25.09
CA ASP A 434 21.97 -35.99 -24.89
C ASP A 434 22.46 -36.21 -23.46
N TYR A 435 23.13 -35.22 -22.86
CA TYR A 435 23.54 -35.29 -21.47
C TYR A 435 22.35 -35.34 -20.51
N ALA A 436 21.37 -34.46 -20.70
CA ALA A 436 20.14 -34.45 -19.90
C ALA A 436 19.41 -35.81 -19.97
N ILE A 437 19.24 -36.36 -21.17
CA ILE A 437 18.64 -37.70 -21.38
C ILE A 437 19.46 -38.77 -20.65
N SER A 438 20.79 -38.75 -20.76
CA SER A 438 21.67 -39.72 -20.08
C SER A 438 21.56 -39.66 -18.56
N LYS A 439 21.26 -38.48 -18.01
CA LYS A 439 21.05 -38.23 -16.58
C LYS A 439 19.61 -38.51 -16.13
N LYS A 440 18.71 -38.85 -17.05
CA LYS A 440 17.29 -39.12 -16.80
C LYS A 440 16.56 -37.96 -16.10
N ILE A 441 17.01 -36.72 -16.32
CA ILE A 441 16.23 -35.54 -15.90
C ILE A 441 15.00 -35.41 -16.80
N ARG A 442 13.86 -35.02 -16.22
CA ARG A 442 12.62 -34.78 -16.98
C ARG A 442 12.78 -33.49 -17.79
N ILE A 443 12.70 -33.59 -19.12
CA ILE A 443 12.79 -32.44 -20.04
C ILE A 443 11.38 -32.05 -20.45
N GLU A 444 10.98 -30.84 -20.13
CA GLU A 444 9.63 -30.34 -20.38
C GLU A 444 9.64 -28.91 -20.91
N THR A 445 8.67 -28.61 -21.77
CA THR A 445 8.31 -27.24 -22.14
C THR A 445 7.91 -26.44 -20.89
N PHE A 446 8.10 -25.13 -20.91
CA PHE A 446 7.74 -24.23 -19.80
C PHE A 446 6.32 -24.45 -19.29
N SER A 447 5.30 -24.41 -20.15
CA SER A 447 3.90 -24.58 -19.70
C SER A 447 3.64 -25.93 -19.02
N ARG A 448 4.43 -26.96 -19.33
CA ARG A 448 4.39 -28.27 -18.65
C ARG A 448 5.18 -28.27 -17.35
N ALA A 449 6.40 -27.75 -17.38
CA ALA A 449 7.24 -27.65 -16.19
C ALA A 449 6.63 -26.76 -15.11
N ALA A 450 5.96 -25.67 -15.50
CA ALA A 450 5.23 -24.80 -14.59
C ALA A 450 4.13 -25.54 -13.83
N ARG A 451 3.46 -26.54 -14.45
CA ARG A 451 2.49 -27.40 -13.74
C ARG A 451 3.10 -28.24 -12.63
N LEU A 452 4.41 -28.50 -12.71
CA LEU A 452 5.14 -29.36 -11.79
C LEU A 452 5.85 -28.55 -10.70
N LYS A 453 6.31 -27.33 -11.05
CA LYS A 453 7.32 -26.59 -10.27
C LYS A 453 6.93 -25.14 -9.95
N ALA A 454 5.94 -24.56 -10.62
CA ALA A 454 5.56 -23.17 -10.40
C ALA A 454 4.24 -23.06 -9.62
N PRO A 455 4.11 -22.11 -8.68
CA PRO A 455 2.82 -21.78 -8.07
C PRO A 455 1.85 -21.21 -9.11
N VAL A 456 0.54 -21.42 -8.95
CA VAL A 456 -0.48 -20.81 -9.82
C VAL A 456 -1.17 -19.69 -9.06
N TYR A 457 -1.25 -18.51 -9.70
CA TYR A 457 -1.95 -17.35 -9.16
C TYR A 457 -3.19 -17.03 -10.00
N TYR A 458 -4.33 -16.84 -9.33
CA TYR A 458 -5.55 -16.30 -9.94
C TYR A 458 -5.59 -14.77 -9.80
N THR A 459 -6.22 -14.10 -10.76
CA THR A 459 -6.26 -12.64 -10.88
C THR A 459 -7.24 -11.99 -9.90
N GLY A 460 -6.79 -10.89 -9.29
CA GLY A 460 -7.55 -9.88 -8.54
C GLY A 460 -6.75 -8.56 -8.60
N GLU A 461 -7.38 -7.39 -8.43
CA GLU A 461 -6.64 -6.11 -8.41
C GLU A 461 -5.86 -5.95 -7.08
N GLY A 462 -4.55 -5.66 -7.15
CA GLY A 462 -3.69 -5.38 -5.99
C GLY A 462 -2.70 -6.50 -5.61
N ASP A 463 -2.13 -6.40 -4.40
CA ASP A 463 -1.18 -7.37 -3.79
C ASP A 463 -1.86 -8.66 -3.29
N ASN A 464 -3.19 -8.75 -3.40
CA ASN A 464 -3.97 -9.88 -2.90
C ASN A 464 -4.05 -10.99 -3.96
N MET A 465 -3.02 -11.84 -3.96
CA MET A 465 -2.90 -12.97 -4.88
C MET A 465 -3.13 -14.30 -4.13
N PHE A 466 -3.99 -15.17 -4.67
CA PHE A 466 -4.21 -16.54 -4.14
C PHE A 466 -3.03 -17.45 -4.49
N ARG A 467 -2.48 -18.17 -3.50
CA ARG A 467 -1.44 -19.20 -3.67
C ARG A 467 -2.07 -20.59 -3.59
N VAL A 468 -2.19 -21.28 -4.73
CA VAL A 468 -2.52 -22.72 -4.76
C VAL A 468 -1.21 -23.48 -5.00
N MET A 469 -0.80 -24.28 -4.01
CA MET A 469 0.36 -25.15 -4.14
C MET A 469 -0.01 -26.41 -4.94
N PRO A 470 0.95 -27.07 -5.62
CA PRO A 470 0.71 -28.31 -6.38
C PRO A 470 0.13 -29.49 -5.56
N ASN A 471 0.18 -29.42 -4.23
CA ASN A 471 -0.39 -30.42 -3.31
C ASN A 471 -1.84 -30.10 -2.88
N GLY A 472 -2.46 -29.05 -3.42
CA GLY A 472 -3.81 -28.64 -3.07
C GLY A 472 -3.91 -27.72 -1.84
N ASP A 473 -2.80 -27.42 -1.16
CA ASP A 473 -2.80 -26.49 -0.03
C ASP A 473 -2.96 -25.04 -0.52
N THR A 474 -3.99 -24.36 -0.02
CA THR A 474 -4.15 -22.91 -0.20
C THR A 474 -3.47 -22.19 0.96
N LYS A 475 -2.36 -21.48 0.69
CA LYS A 475 -1.76 -20.55 1.67
C LYS A 475 -2.13 -19.11 1.35
N CYS A 476 -3.43 -18.82 1.41
CA CYS A 476 -3.96 -17.51 1.80
C CYS A 476 -5.46 -17.68 2.07
N LYS A 477 -5.92 -17.35 3.29
CA LYS A 477 -7.34 -17.05 3.49
C LYS A 477 -7.60 -15.73 2.76
N PRO A 478 -8.56 -15.62 1.83
CA PRO A 478 -8.90 -14.31 1.30
C PRO A 478 -9.24 -13.41 2.49
N ASP A 479 -8.66 -12.21 2.51
CA ASP A 479 -9.08 -11.24 3.51
C ASP A 479 -10.55 -10.89 3.31
N ASP A 480 -11.18 -10.46 4.39
CA ASP A 480 -12.62 -10.21 4.43
C ASP A 480 -13.04 -9.14 3.42
N ASP A 481 -12.13 -8.26 3.00
CA ASP A 481 -12.36 -7.19 2.01
C ASP A 481 -12.43 -7.75 0.58
N THR A 482 -11.53 -8.67 0.24
CA THR A 482 -11.47 -9.31 -1.08
C THR A 482 -12.69 -10.22 -1.30
N VAL A 483 -13.08 -10.99 -0.27
CA VAL A 483 -14.31 -11.79 -0.32
C VAL A 483 -15.53 -10.89 -0.53
N ARG A 484 -15.61 -9.79 0.23
CA ARG A 484 -16.71 -8.82 0.14
C ARG A 484 -16.82 -8.22 -1.26
N TYR A 485 -15.71 -7.83 -1.88
CA TYR A 485 -15.72 -7.23 -3.22
C TYR A 485 -16.21 -8.21 -4.30
N ILE A 486 -15.79 -9.48 -4.22
CA ILE A 486 -16.22 -10.52 -5.17
C ILE A 486 -17.74 -10.74 -5.05
N VAL A 487 -18.25 -10.88 -3.82
CA VAL A 487 -19.69 -11.04 -3.55
C VAL A 487 -20.48 -9.83 -4.05
N GLN A 488 -19.99 -8.60 -3.79
CA GLN A 488 -20.59 -7.37 -4.31
C GLN A 488 -20.69 -7.36 -5.82
N ARG A 489 -19.59 -7.71 -6.50
CA ARG A 489 -19.56 -7.69 -7.95
C ARG A 489 -20.49 -8.73 -8.56
N ALA A 490 -20.50 -9.94 -8.01
CA ALA A 490 -21.38 -11.01 -8.45
C ALA A 490 -22.87 -10.67 -8.21
N THR A 491 -23.20 -10.03 -7.08
CA THR A 491 -24.55 -9.53 -6.79
C THR A 491 -24.99 -8.45 -7.79
N VAL A 492 -24.12 -7.48 -8.10
CA VAL A 492 -24.40 -6.43 -9.11
C VAL A 492 -24.59 -7.01 -10.51
N LEU A 493 -23.95 -8.14 -10.81
CA LEU A 493 -24.10 -8.87 -12.07
C LEU A 493 -25.32 -9.81 -12.08
N GLY A 494 -26.10 -9.86 -10.98
CA GLY A 494 -27.28 -10.71 -10.85
C GLY A 494 -26.98 -12.19 -10.66
N LEU A 495 -25.74 -12.53 -10.28
CA LEU A 495 -25.32 -13.90 -9.98
C LEU A 495 -25.65 -14.30 -8.54
N PHE A 496 -25.87 -13.32 -7.66
CA PHE A 496 -26.37 -13.51 -6.29
C PHE A 496 -27.55 -12.57 -6.02
N GLU A 497 -28.39 -12.95 -5.06
CA GLU A 497 -29.47 -12.09 -4.56
C GLU A 497 -28.92 -10.95 -3.70
N ASP A 498 -29.52 -9.76 -3.82
CA ASP A 498 -29.12 -8.60 -3.04
C ASP A 498 -29.79 -8.62 -1.66
N THR A 499 -29.05 -9.03 -0.63
CA THR A 499 -29.52 -9.26 0.75
C THR A 499 -28.75 -8.41 1.76
N GLU A 500 -29.25 -8.27 2.99
CA GLU A 500 -28.54 -7.55 4.05
C GLU A 500 -27.26 -8.31 4.46
N ALA A 501 -26.08 -7.72 4.21
CA ALA A 501 -24.79 -8.38 4.45
C ALA A 501 -24.18 -8.03 5.81
N SER A 502 -24.25 -6.76 6.22
CA SER A 502 -23.70 -6.29 7.48
C SER A 502 -24.40 -5.03 7.98
N ILE A 503 -24.17 -4.69 9.25
CA ILE A 503 -24.58 -3.41 9.84
C ILE A 503 -23.38 -2.70 10.46
N SER A 504 -23.39 -1.38 10.49
CA SER A 504 -22.47 -0.54 11.27
C SER A 504 -23.26 0.48 12.08
N ALA A 505 -22.69 0.92 13.21
CA ALA A 505 -23.32 1.89 14.10
C ALA A 505 -22.35 3.00 14.47
N SER A 506 -22.86 4.22 14.60
CA SER A 506 -22.10 5.38 15.07
C SER A 506 -22.93 6.21 16.05
N TYR A 507 -22.26 7.00 16.90
CA TYR A 507 -22.89 7.84 17.91
C TYR A 507 -22.59 9.32 17.67
N GLY A 508 -23.64 10.15 17.64
CA GLY A 508 -23.55 11.56 17.21
C GLY A 508 -23.07 12.56 18.26
N LYS A 509 -22.65 12.15 19.46
CA LYS A 509 -22.21 13.05 20.56
C LYS A 509 -20.73 12.79 20.90
N THR A 510 -19.98 13.85 21.21
CA THR A 510 -18.54 13.77 21.51
C THR A 510 -18.19 13.84 23.00
N GLN A 511 -17.38 12.87 23.43
CA GLN A 511 -16.40 12.81 24.53
C GLN A 511 -16.77 13.29 25.95
N ASN A 512 -17.43 14.41 26.22
CA ASN A 512 -17.69 14.86 27.61
C ASN A 512 -18.99 14.28 28.21
N ILE A 513 -19.07 12.95 28.28
CA ILE A 513 -20.30 12.23 28.59
C ILE A 513 -20.10 11.10 29.61
N ALA A 514 -18.96 11.04 30.29
CA ALA A 514 -18.78 10.03 31.33
C ALA A 514 -19.73 10.33 32.51
N GLY A 515 -20.50 9.33 32.91
CA GLY A 515 -21.61 9.42 33.86
C GLY A 515 -22.99 9.61 33.22
N ASP A 516 -23.07 9.99 31.94
CA ASP A 516 -24.34 10.12 31.22
C ASP A 516 -24.95 8.73 30.91
N THR A 517 -26.26 8.71 30.62
CA THR A 517 -26.91 7.55 29.99
C THR A 517 -26.84 7.66 28.46
N LEU A 518 -26.53 6.57 27.76
CA LEU A 518 -26.48 6.49 26.30
C LEU A 518 -27.81 6.90 25.67
N ASP A 519 -27.80 7.98 24.88
CA ASP A 519 -28.98 8.47 24.18
C ASP A 519 -29.17 7.75 22.84
N LYS A 520 -30.07 6.77 22.81
CA LYS A 520 -30.34 5.98 21.61
C LYS A 520 -30.76 6.82 20.39
N SER A 521 -31.32 8.02 20.58
CA SER A 521 -31.72 8.89 19.46
C SER A 521 -30.53 9.42 18.66
N LEU A 522 -29.32 9.38 19.24
CA LEU A 522 -28.08 9.83 18.61
C LEU A 522 -27.30 8.67 17.96
N ILE A 523 -27.83 7.44 18.00
CA ILE A 523 -27.24 6.28 17.33
C ILE A 523 -27.76 6.22 15.89
N THR A 524 -26.82 6.23 14.94
CA THR A 524 -27.11 5.96 13.53
C THR A 524 -26.67 4.55 13.18
N VAL A 525 -27.59 3.73 12.67
CA VAL A 525 -27.29 2.37 12.20
C VAL A 525 -27.43 2.32 10.68
N ILE A 526 -26.39 1.85 10.00
CA ILE A 526 -26.32 1.71 8.55
C ILE A 526 -26.26 0.23 8.19
N VAL A 527 -27.20 -0.22 7.36
CA VAL A 527 -27.18 -1.55 6.75
C VAL A 527 -26.41 -1.48 5.44
N THR A 528 -25.49 -2.42 5.24
CA THR A 528 -24.80 -2.63 3.97
C THR A 528 -25.34 -3.89 3.31
N MET A 529 -25.86 -3.75 2.09
CA MET A 529 -26.34 -4.85 1.28
C MET A 529 -25.17 -5.62 0.65
N THR A 530 -25.40 -6.86 0.22
CA THR A 530 -24.41 -7.68 -0.52
C THR A 530 -23.91 -7.00 -1.78
N SER A 531 -24.70 -6.13 -2.43
CA SER A 531 -24.26 -5.31 -3.58
C SER A 531 -23.36 -4.12 -3.23
N GLY A 532 -23.18 -3.83 -1.94
CA GLY A 532 -22.47 -2.65 -1.43
C GLY A 532 -23.33 -1.40 -1.28
N LYS A 533 -24.62 -1.44 -1.65
CA LYS A 533 -25.56 -0.35 -1.35
C LYS A 533 -25.78 -0.23 0.15
N THR A 534 -25.98 1.00 0.63
CA THR A 534 -26.23 1.27 2.05
C THR A 534 -27.52 2.03 2.28
N HIS A 535 -28.15 1.83 3.44
CA HIS A 535 -29.28 2.62 3.91
C HIS A 535 -29.33 2.64 5.45
N SER A 536 -29.96 3.68 6.01
CA SER A 536 -30.13 3.79 7.47
C SER A 536 -31.38 3.06 7.95
N VAL A 537 -31.32 2.54 9.17
CA VAL A 537 -32.44 1.88 9.84
C VAL A 537 -32.66 2.47 11.24
N THR A 538 -33.92 2.42 11.70
CA THR A 538 -34.33 2.93 13.02
C THR A 538 -34.86 1.82 13.93
N ASP A 539 -35.15 0.64 13.38
CA ASP A 539 -35.69 -0.54 14.05
C ASP A 539 -34.58 -1.52 14.48
N TYR A 540 -33.66 -1.05 15.32
CA TYR A 540 -32.57 -1.86 15.90
C TYR A 540 -32.72 -2.01 17.41
N ALA A 541 -32.02 -3.00 17.98
CA ALA A 541 -31.94 -3.23 19.42
C ALA A 541 -30.51 -2.96 19.94
N VAL A 542 -30.41 -2.46 21.18
CA VAL A 542 -29.17 -2.39 21.96
C VAL A 542 -29.27 -3.47 23.03
N GLU A 543 -28.29 -4.38 23.10
CA GLU A 543 -28.37 -5.55 23.99
C GLU A 543 -28.14 -5.21 25.46
N GLU A 544 -27.25 -4.27 25.73
CA GLU A 544 -26.89 -3.88 27.08
C GLU A 544 -28.06 -3.21 27.79
N THR A 545 -28.29 -3.64 29.02
CA THR A 545 -29.26 -3.02 29.93
C THR A 545 -28.65 -1.86 30.71
N ASP A 546 -27.34 -1.93 30.97
CA ASP A 546 -26.60 -0.82 31.56
C ASP A 546 -26.17 0.14 30.44
N LEU A 547 -26.77 1.31 30.44
CA LEU A 547 -26.54 2.35 29.45
C LEU A 547 -25.73 3.50 30.03
N THR A 548 -25.22 3.39 31.26
CA THR A 548 -24.36 4.41 31.84
C THR A 548 -22.96 4.35 31.20
N LEU A 549 -22.47 5.51 30.77
CA LEU A 549 -21.17 5.66 30.13
C LEU A 549 -20.09 5.81 31.20
N ALA A 550 -19.20 4.84 31.35
CA ALA A 550 -18.01 4.94 32.19
C ALA A 550 -16.93 5.80 31.49
N GLU A 551 -16.04 6.43 32.25
CA GLU A 551 -14.86 7.09 31.67
C GLU A 551 -13.99 6.05 30.92
N GLY A 552 -13.58 6.41 29.70
CA GLY A 552 -12.91 5.53 28.74
C GLY A 552 -13.84 5.03 27.62
N GLU A 553 -13.47 3.90 27.02
CA GLU A 553 -14.25 3.27 25.95
C GLU A 553 -15.41 2.46 26.51
N ASN A 554 -16.63 2.76 26.04
CA ASN A 554 -17.85 2.02 26.33
C ASN A 554 -18.28 1.26 25.09
N THR A 555 -18.71 0.02 25.26
CA THR A 555 -19.04 -0.88 24.15
C THR A 555 -20.48 -1.34 24.25
N TYR A 556 -21.23 -1.19 23.16
CA TYR A 556 -22.64 -1.59 23.04
C TYR A 556 -22.85 -2.49 21.83
N HIS A 557 -23.61 -3.58 21.97
CA HIS A 557 -23.94 -4.49 20.88
C HIS A 557 -25.29 -4.09 20.25
N ILE A 558 -25.24 -3.75 18.97
CA ILE A 558 -26.41 -3.36 18.17
C ILE A 558 -26.86 -4.57 17.37
N LYS A 559 -28.16 -4.88 17.40
CA LYS A 559 -28.78 -5.98 16.65
C LYS A 559 -29.85 -5.50 15.67
N TYR A 560 -29.83 -6.06 14.47
CA TYR A 560 -30.82 -5.81 13.42
C TYR A 560 -31.05 -7.06 12.58
N LYS A 561 -32.27 -7.63 12.58
CA LYS A 561 -32.66 -8.80 11.75
C LYS A 561 -31.64 -9.95 11.69
N GLY A 562 -31.03 -10.30 12.82
CA GLY A 562 -30.02 -11.37 12.89
C GLY A 562 -28.57 -10.93 12.63
N LEU A 563 -28.36 -9.70 12.16
CA LEU A 563 -27.06 -9.04 12.08
C LEU A 563 -26.72 -8.36 13.41
N SER A 564 -25.43 -8.24 13.70
CA SER A 564 -24.93 -7.54 14.89
C SER A 564 -23.67 -6.75 14.58
N CYS A 565 -23.50 -5.59 15.22
CA CYS A 565 -22.24 -4.86 15.25
C CYS A 565 -21.97 -4.25 16.62
N THR A 566 -20.74 -3.78 16.80
CA THR A 566 -20.30 -3.15 18.02
C THR A 566 -20.25 -1.64 17.83
N LEU A 567 -20.94 -0.90 18.70
CA LEU A 567 -20.82 0.54 18.85
C LEU A 567 -19.84 0.84 19.99
N THR A 568 -18.77 1.57 19.70
CA THR A 568 -17.85 2.08 20.72
C THR A 568 -18.12 3.57 20.94
N VAL A 569 -18.34 3.95 22.20
CA VAL A 569 -18.51 5.34 22.64
C VAL A 569 -17.42 5.66 23.64
N THR A 570 -16.46 6.50 23.24
CA THR A 570 -15.45 7.02 24.17
C THR A 570 -16.04 8.17 24.96
N ALA A 571 -16.19 7.95 26.27
CA ALA A 571 -16.57 8.96 27.22
C ALA A 571 -15.34 9.40 28.00
N ILE A 572 -15.22 10.69 28.26
CA ILE A 572 -14.18 11.33 29.02
C ILE A 572 -14.90 11.98 30.19
N ALA A 573 -14.32 11.84 31.39
CA ALA A 573 -14.78 12.61 32.54
C ALA A 573 -14.74 14.09 32.18
N ALA A 574 -15.79 14.82 32.58
CA ALA A 574 -15.75 16.27 32.48
C ALA A 574 -14.51 16.76 33.24
N ALA A 575 -13.53 17.30 32.50
CA ALA A 575 -12.29 17.79 33.10
C ALA A 575 -12.62 18.94 34.06
N GLU A 576 -12.10 18.85 35.28
CA GLU A 576 -12.31 19.88 36.29
C GLU A 576 -11.45 21.09 35.92
N ALA A 577 -12.09 22.27 35.85
CA ALA A 577 -11.41 23.54 35.59
C ALA A 577 -10.27 23.75 36.59
N ALA A 578 -9.18 24.38 36.14
CA ALA A 578 -8.10 24.68 37.08
C ALA A 578 -8.56 25.74 38.08
N GLU A 579 -8.16 25.61 39.34
CA GLU A 579 -8.36 26.62 40.37
C GLU A 579 -7.13 26.66 41.29
N ILE A 580 -6.53 27.85 41.47
CA ILE A 580 -5.46 28.05 42.48
C ILE A 580 -6.14 28.31 43.82
N THR A 581 -6.07 27.32 44.72
CA THR A 581 -6.71 27.35 46.05
C THR A 581 -5.78 27.86 47.16
N GLN A 582 -4.47 27.89 46.92
CA GLN A 582 -3.50 28.55 47.80
C GLN A 582 -2.49 29.33 46.97
N GLN A 583 -2.40 30.62 47.25
CA GLN A 583 -1.50 31.56 46.60
C GLN A 583 -0.11 31.55 47.26
N PRO A 584 0.96 31.85 46.51
CA PRO A 584 2.29 31.91 47.07
C PRO A 584 2.40 33.10 48.02
N GLN A 585 3.27 32.99 49.02
CA GLN A 585 3.47 34.03 50.04
C GLN A 585 4.88 34.62 49.90
N ASP A 586 5.02 35.88 50.33
CA ASP A 586 6.32 36.53 50.45
C ASP A 586 7.27 35.71 51.34
N VAL A 587 8.55 35.68 50.97
CA VAL A 587 9.59 34.93 51.68
C VAL A 587 10.62 35.91 52.20
N THR A 588 11.05 35.76 53.46
CA THR A 588 12.19 36.50 54.03
C THR A 588 13.23 35.51 54.53
N THR A 589 14.47 35.60 54.03
CA THR A 589 15.57 34.67 54.35
C THR A 589 16.92 35.34 54.11
N GLU A 590 18.01 34.74 54.60
CA GLU A 590 19.36 35.31 54.45
C GLU A 590 20.05 34.83 53.16
N VAL A 591 21.09 35.54 52.72
CA VAL A 591 21.92 35.12 51.58
C VAL A 591 22.56 33.77 51.88
N GLY A 592 22.48 32.83 50.93
CA GLY A 592 23.00 31.48 51.05
C GLY A 592 22.01 30.47 51.67
N GLU A 593 20.88 30.92 52.21
CA GLU A 593 19.79 30.04 52.64
C GLU A 593 18.87 29.65 51.47
N THR A 594 17.95 28.70 51.71
CA THR A 594 17.00 28.24 50.70
C THR A 594 15.68 29.00 50.80
N ALA A 595 15.31 29.75 49.76
CA ALA A 595 13.96 30.28 49.62
C ALA A 595 13.00 29.17 49.17
N ASN A 596 11.77 29.18 49.71
CA ASN A 596 10.72 28.21 49.36
C ASN A 596 9.40 28.93 49.12
N MET A 597 8.86 28.81 47.90
CA MET A 597 7.55 29.33 47.52
C MET A 597 6.69 28.17 47.03
N SER A 598 5.40 28.16 47.38
CA SER A 598 4.49 27.08 47.00
C SER A 598 3.10 27.58 46.67
N ILE A 599 2.38 26.82 45.84
CA ILE A 599 0.96 27.00 45.56
C ILE A 599 0.22 25.67 45.71
N ILE A 600 -1.10 25.73 45.92
CA ILE A 600 -1.98 24.56 45.82
C ILE A 600 -3.02 24.86 44.75
N ALA A 601 -3.09 24.00 43.73
CA ALA A 601 -4.10 24.08 42.68
C ALA A 601 -4.91 22.78 42.58
N LYS A 602 -6.18 22.91 42.21
CA LYS A 602 -7.09 21.80 41.84
C LYS A 602 -7.37 21.86 40.34
N GLY A 603 -7.79 20.73 39.78
CA GLY A 603 -8.04 20.56 38.35
C GLY A 603 -7.31 19.35 37.77
N THR A 604 -7.70 18.93 36.57
CA THR A 604 -7.21 17.70 35.95
C THR A 604 -5.92 17.93 35.15
N GLY A 605 -4.86 17.16 35.44
CA GLY A 605 -3.63 17.13 34.64
C GLY A 605 -2.80 18.42 34.68
N LEU A 606 -2.61 19.00 35.86
CA LEU A 606 -1.95 20.30 36.03
C LEU A 606 -0.45 20.25 35.77
N THR A 607 0.06 21.27 35.09
CA THR A 607 1.49 21.56 34.94
C THR A 607 1.83 22.95 35.48
N TYR A 608 3.06 23.14 35.93
CA TYR A 608 3.49 24.35 36.65
C TYR A 608 4.67 25.01 35.95
N LYS A 609 4.70 26.34 35.94
CA LYS A 609 5.84 27.13 35.46
C LYS A 609 6.02 28.40 36.28
N TRP A 610 7.08 28.44 37.08
CA TRP A 610 7.44 29.64 37.83
C TRP A 610 8.16 30.66 36.97
N GLN A 611 7.86 31.93 37.24
CA GLN A 611 8.48 33.07 36.60
C GLN A 611 8.93 34.07 37.67
N TRP A 612 10.00 34.80 37.37
CA TRP A 612 10.52 35.87 38.19
C TRP A 612 10.57 37.20 37.43
N LEU A 613 10.55 38.30 38.17
CA LEU A 613 10.65 39.66 37.67
C LEU A 613 11.46 40.51 38.64
N ASP A 614 12.52 41.16 38.14
CA ASP A 614 13.31 42.10 38.91
C ASP A 614 12.51 43.39 39.19
N VAL A 615 12.84 44.07 40.29
CA VAL A 615 12.22 45.36 40.67
C VAL A 615 13.30 46.38 41.05
N ARG A 616 12.95 47.66 40.98
CA ARG A 616 13.68 48.79 41.57
C ARG A 616 12.75 49.48 42.55
N GLY A 617 13.04 49.38 43.85
CA GLY A 617 12.06 49.73 44.86
C GLY A 617 10.78 48.91 44.65
N ASP A 618 9.64 49.60 44.47
CA ASP A 618 8.35 48.94 44.22
C ASP A 618 8.06 48.67 42.72
N ASP A 619 8.82 49.30 41.80
CA ASP A 619 8.55 49.29 40.37
C ASP A 619 9.19 48.10 39.64
N PRO A 620 8.42 47.33 38.83
CA PRO A 620 8.95 46.23 38.05
C PRO A 620 9.90 46.67 36.94
N VAL A 621 11.01 45.94 36.77
CA VAL A 621 12.05 46.18 35.76
C VAL A 621 12.16 44.97 34.84
N GLY A 622 11.72 45.12 33.59
CA GLY A 622 11.84 44.10 32.55
C GLY A 622 10.57 43.27 32.34
N ILE A 623 10.74 42.03 31.85
CA ILE A 623 9.66 41.09 31.55
C ILE A 623 9.77 39.85 32.45
N TRP A 624 8.63 39.21 32.72
CA TRP A 624 8.59 37.95 33.45
C TRP A 624 9.42 36.89 32.75
N THR A 625 10.41 36.34 33.46
CA THR A 625 11.37 35.37 32.95
C THR A 625 11.16 34.03 33.63
N ASN A 626 11.19 32.92 32.88
CA ASN A 626 10.97 31.59 33.44
C ASN A 626 12.12 31.19 34.38
N CYS A 627 11.78 30.64 35.55
CA CYS A 627 12.72 29.92 36.39
C CYS A 627 13.13 28.63 35.67
N ALA A 628 14.43 28.36 35.55
CA ALA A 628 14.93 27.17 34.84
C ALA A 628 14.37 25.86 35.42
N ASP A 629 14.29 25.77 36.75
CA ASP A 629 13.88 24.54 37.47
C ASP A 629 12.46 24.62 38.05
N GLY A 630 11.71 25.68 37.73
CA GLY A 630 10.40 25.97 38.32
C GLY A 630 9.23 25.21 37.70
N THR A 631 9.27 23.88 37.68
CA THR A 631 8.26 23.02 36.99
C THR A 631 7.27 22.30 37.90
N SER A 632 7.32 22.58 39.20
CA SER A 632 6.47 21.97 40.23
C SER A 632 5.60 23.01 40.93
N SER A 633 4.65 22.56 41.76
CA SER A 633 3.85 23.39 42.67
C SER A 633 4.69 24.11 43.74
N ILE A 634 5.97 23.74 43.86
CA ILE A 634 6.95 24.33 44.78
C ILE A 634 8.15 24.82 43.96
N LEU A 635 8.61 26.05 44.26
CA LEU A 635 9.86 26.63 43.78
C LEU A 635 10.85 26.72 44.96
N GLN A 636 12.05 26.17 44.78
CA GLN A 636 13.14 26.23 45.75
C GLN A 636 14.44 26.63 45.05
N PHE A 637 15.20 27.54 45.67
CA PHE A 637 16.52 27.96 45.20
C PHE A 637 17.34 28.58 46.33
N THR A 638 18.66 28.58 46.18
CA THR A 638 19.58 29.25 47.10
C THR A 638 19.54 30.76 46.86
N VAL A 639 19.40 31.54 47.93
CA VAL A 639 19.29 33.00 47.85
C VAL A 639 20.65 33.63 47.56
N GLU A 640 20.68 34.51 46.56
CA GLU A 640 21.82 35.33 46.17
C GLU A 640 21.47 36.81 46.38
N PRO A 641 22.45 37.71 46.61
CA PRO A 641 22.18 39.11 46.95
C PRO A 641 21.26 39.85 45.95
N TYR A 642 21.36 39.52 44.66
CA TYR A 642 20.55 40.16 43.62
C TYR A 642 19.10 39.68 43.57
N HIS A 643 18.72 38.67 44.36
CA HIS A 643 17.34 38.19 44.43
C HIS A 643 16.45 39.07 45.32
N ASN A 644 17.01 40.04 46.05
CA ASN A 644 16.23 40.88 46.94
C ASN A 644 15.15 41.66 46.19
N LEU A 645 13.95 41.72 46.77
CA LEU A 645 12.73 42.32 46.23
C LEU A 645 12.21 41.68 44.92
N ARG A 646 12.87 40.65 44.40
CA ARG A 646 12.44 39.97 43.17
C ARG A 646 11.05 39.37 43.38
N LYS A 647 10.18 39.60 42.40
CA LYS A 647 8.79 39.14 42.36
C LYS A 647 8.72 37.79 41.66
N TYR A 648 7.90 36.88 42.17
CA TYR A 648 7.71 35.53 41.66
C TYR A 648 6.22 35.22 41.46
N ARG A 649 5.89 34.48 40.41
CA ARG A 649 4.53 33.96 40.17
C ARG A 649 4.60 32.57 39.53
N CYS A 650 3.56 31.78 39.67
CA CYS A 650 3.41 30.48 39.03
C CYS A 650 2.31 30.52 37.98
N ILE A 651 2.58 29.95 36.80
CA ILE A 651 1.58 29.67 35.77
C ILE A 651 1.17 28.20 35.90
N VAL A 652 -0.13 27.96 36.09
CA VAL A 652 -0.72 26.62 36.14
C VAL A 652 -1.47 26.37 34.85
N THR A 653 -1.15 25.30 34.14
CA THR A 653 -1.86 24.91 32.91
C THR A 653 -2.57 23.58 33.12
N SER A 654 -3.88 23.52 32.85
CA SER A 654 -4.65 22.28 32.90
C SER A 654 -4.53 21.47 31.61
N SER A 655 -4.96 20.21 31.66
CA SER A 655 -5.08 19.34 30.48
C SER A 655 -6.05 19.86 29.42
N MET A 656 -6.96 20.79 29.78
CA MET A 656 -7.84 21.50 28.84
C MET A 656 -7.17 22.68 28.13
N GLY A 657 -5.92 23.01 28.47
CA GLY A 657 -5.21 24.18 27.94
C GLY A 657 -5.56 25.49 28.63
N GLU A 658 -6.37 25.47 29.69
CA GLU A 658 -6.64 26.64 30.53
C GLU A 658 -5.39 27.01 31.32
N THR A 659 -5.03 28.30 31.34
CA THR A 659 -3.87 28.82 32.07
C THR A 659 -4.31 29.79 33.17
N LEU A 660 -3.97 29.47 34.42
CA LEU A 660 -4.10 30.38 35.55
C LEU A 660 -2.75 30.97 35.94
N THR A 661 -2.75 32.22 36.37
CA THR A 661 -1.56 32.88 36.93
C THR A 661 -1.79 33.11 38.42
N SER A 662 -0.86 32.68 39.27
CA SER A 662 -0.92 32.94 40.70
C SER A 662 -0.77 34.42 41.03
N ASP A 663 -1.07 34.78 42.28
CA ASP A 663 -0.63 36.04 42.85
C ASP A 663 0.90 36.12 42.89
N ILE A 664 1.42 37.32 43.11
CA ILE A 664 2.84 37.60 43.13
C ILE A 664 3.36 37.50 44.56
N ALA A 665 4.42 36.72 44.76
CA ALA A 665 5.20 36.68 45.98
C ALA A 665 6.51 37.46 45.82
N THR A 666 6.95 38.14 46.87
CA THR A 666 8.18 38.95 46.91
C THR A 666 9.19 38.27 47.83
N LEU A 667 10.44 38.15 47.36
CA LEU A 667 11.55 37.68 48.19
C LEU A 667 12.25 38.86 48.87
N HIS A 668 12.45 38.78 50.18
CA HIS A 668 13.19 39.74 50.99
C HIS A 668 14.46 39.09 51.55
N ILE A 669 15.59 39.78 51.41
CA ILE A 669 16.88 39.35 51.97
C ILE A 669 17.17 40.14 53.24
N GLY A 670 17.26 39.46 54.38
CA GLY A 670 17.67 40.00 55.68
C GLY A 670 16.75 41.07 56.32
N SER A 671 17.05 41.46 57.55
CA SER A 671 16.29 42.49 58.28
C SER A 671 16.73 43.93 57.91
N LYS A 672 15.94 44.58 57.04
CA LYS A 672 15.91 46.03 56.75
C LYS A 672 17.24 46.67 56.28
N TYR A 673 17.39 46.80 54.96
CA TYR A 673 18.30 47.77 54.34
C TYR A 673 17.86 49.21 54.66
N ASN A 674 18.80 50.10 54.98
CA ASN A 674 18.54 51.53 55.09
C ASN A 674 18.81 52.18 53.73
N MET A 675 17.75 52.55 53.02
CA MET A 675 17.84 53.41 51.84
C MET A 675 18.27 54.79 52.32
N LEU A 676 19.40 55.32 51.82
CA LEU A 676 19.94 56.57 52.39
C LEU A 676 19.82 57.78 51.46
N ILE A 677 19.93 57.68 50.13
CA ILE A 677 19.95 58.88 49.28
C ILE A 677 19.38 58.63 47.87
N GLU A 678 18.43 59.48 47.47
CA GLU A 678 18.15 59.80 46.06
C GLU A 678 18.63 61.23 45.77
N HIS A 679 19.52 61.39 44.78
CA HIS A 679 20.02 62.68 44.33
C HIS A 679 19.73 62.87 42.85
N THR A 680 19.09 63.97 42.46
CA THR A 680 18.92 64.31 41.05
C THR A 680 19.98 65.32 40.64
N SER A 681 20.80 64.99 39.65
CA SER A 681 21.85 65.91 39.18
C SER A 681 21.24 67.18 38.57
N GLU A 682 21.75 68.34 38.98
CA GLU A 682 21.29 69.64 38.49
C GLU A 682 22.10 70.14 37.26
N SER A 683 23.26 69.53 36.95
CA SER A 683 24.18 70.00 35.90
C SER A 683 25.06 68.89 35.31
N GLU A 684 25.42 69.02 34.03
CA GLU A 684 26.33 68.10 33.32
C GLU A 684 27.83 68.26 33.69
N ALA A 685 28.14 68.97 34.77
CA ALA A 685 29.51 69.27 35.24
C ALA A 685 29.95 68.31 36.37
N ILE A 686 31.16 68.52 36.91
CA ILE A 686 31.58 67.84 38.16
C ILE A 686 30.68 68.39 39.28
N GLU A 687 29.80 67.55 39.81
CA GLU A 687 28.91 67.90 40.91
C GLU A 687 29.50 67.41 42.23
N ARG A 688 29.28 68.20 43.28
CA ARG A 688 29.76 67.92 44.64
C ARG A 688 28.59 68.12 45.59
N THR A 689 28.16 67.04 46.23
CA THR A 689 27.02 67.10 47.14
C THR A 689 27.45 66.59 48.50
N TRP A 690 27.45 67.50 49.47
CA TRP A 690 27.77 67.20 50.87
C TRP A 690 26.56 66.59 51.56
N TYR A 691 26.78 65.47 52.26
CA TYR A 691 25.74 64.82 53.04
C TYR A 691 26.21 64.70 54.49
N SER A 692 25.53 65.39 55.39
CA SER A 692 25.83 65.39 56.83
C SER A 692 25.20 64.20 57.56
N ILE A 693 25.28 63.01 56.95
CA ILE A 693 24.78 61.76 57.55
C ILE A 693 25.98 61.01 58.16
N PRO A 694 26.10 60.91 59.49
CA PRO A 694 27.21 60.21 60.11
C PRO A 694 27.02 58.69 60.00
N LEU A 695 27.92 57.99 59.32
CA LEU A 695 27.96 56.53 59.34
C LEU A 695 28.78 56.05 60.55
N SER A 696 28.27 55.04 61.28
CA SER A 696 28.98 54.44 62.41
C SER A 696 30.20 53.61 61.97
N ALA A 697 31.18 53.37 62.84
CA ALA A 697 32.31 52.50 62.54
C ALA A 697 31.85 51.06 62.17
N GLY A 698 32.51 50.44 61.19
CA GLY A 698 32.21 49.08 60.72
C GLY A 698 32.45 48.89 59.22
N ALA A 699 32.28 47.66 58.74
CA ALA A 699 32.36 47.32 57.32
C ALA A 699 31.01 47.53 56.64
N TYR A 700 31.03 47.97 55.39
CA TYR A 700 29.84 48.26 54.63
C TYR A 700 30.01 47.86 53.17
N HIS A 701 28.91 47.45 52.56
CA HIS A 701 28.77 47.28 51.13
C HIS A 701 27.86 48.37 50.57
N PHE A 702 28.27 48.99 49.48
CA PHE A 702 27.56 50.08 48.82
C PHE A 702 27.20 49.71 47.40
N ARG A 703 26.03 50.16 46.97
CA ARG A 703 25.55 50.10 45.59
C ARG A 703 25.04 51.47 45.17
N ALA A 704 25.54 51.98 44.04
CA ALA A 704 25.07 53.20 43.43
C ALA A 704 24.59 52.92 42.00
N THR A 705 23.40 53.41 41.65
CA THR A 705 22.82 53.27 40.32
C THR A 705 22.53 54.62 39.70
N VAL A 706 22.92 54.79 38.42
CA VAL A 706 22.70 56.03 37.65
C VAL A 706 21.87 55.75 36.41
N GLU A 707 20.79 56.49 36.22
CA GLU A 707 20.00 56.45 35.00
C GLU A 707 20.71 57.11 33.80
N LYS A 708 20.94 56.34 32.74
CA LYS A 708 21.22 56.80 31.37
C LYS A 708 22.42 57.73 31.22
N ALA A 709 23.56 57.36 31.81
CA ALA A 709 24.81 58.07 31.53
C ALA A 709 25.28 57.80 30.08
N GLU A 710 25.64 58.86 29.36
CA GLU A 710 26.13 58.77 27.97
C GLU A 710 27.64 58.45 27.91
N TYR A 711 28.35 58.65 29.01
CA TYR A 711 29.79 58.42 29.14
C TYR A 711 30.14 57.71 30.44
N ALA A 712 31.32 57.08 30.49
CA ALA A 712 31.84 56.46 31.71
C ALA A 712 32.04 57.53 32.80
N CYS A 713 31.34 57.38 33.93
CA CYS A 713 31.50 58.21 35.11
C CYS A 713 32.38 57.51 36.16
N THR A 714 33.04 58.29 37.01
CA THR A 714 33.73 57.78 38.19
C THR A 714 33.05 58.25 39.46
N PHE A 715 33.01 57.37 40.44
CA PHE A 715 32.36 57.58 41.73
C PHE A 715 33.41 57.53 42.85
N GLN A 716 33.38 58.52 43.74
CA GLN A 716 34.26 58.60 44.90
C GLN A 716 33.49 58.99 46.15
N LEU A 717 33.81 58.31 47.25
CA LEU A 717 33.39 58.69 48.59
C LEU A 717 34.60 59.22 49.36
N LYS A 718 34.49 60.42 49.93
CA LYS A 718 35.60 61.05 50.68
C LYS A 718 35.13 61.62 52.01
N THR A 719 36.08 61.85 52.92
CA THR A 719 35.86 62.73 54.07
C THR A 719 36.04 64.20 53.63
N ALA A 720 35.25 65.13 54.16
CA ALA A 720 35.47 66.58 53.98
C ALA A 720 34.85 67.39 55.12
N ILE A 721 34.93 68.73 55.07
CA ILE A 721 34.24 69.62 56.02
C ILE A 721 33.57 70.74 55.20
N ASN A 722 32.25 70.92 55.39
CA ASN A 722 31.46 72.03 54.85
C ASN A 722 31.59 72.29 53.34
N ASN A 723 31.82 71.25 52.54
CA ASN A 723 31.86 71.31 51.08
C ASN A 723 33.01 72.16 50.47
N VAL A 724 33.99 72.62 51.25
CA VAL A 724 35.00 73.62 50.79
C VAL A 724 36.38 73.03 50.46
N ASP A 725 36.83 71.95 51.09
CA ASP A 725 38.23 71.48 50.97
C ASP A 725 38.38 69.98 50.70
N ASP A 726 37.94 69.54 49.52
CA ASP A 726 38.05 68.15 49.04
C ASP A 726 39.50 67.72 48.71
N LYS A 727 40.42 68.67 48.62
CA LYS A 727 41.84 68.43 48.31
C LYS A 727 42.58 67.71 49.44
N ASN A 728 42.12 67.90 50.67
CA ASN A 728 42.75 67.37 51.88
C ASN A 728 41.97 66.19 52.50
N GLY A 729 40.85 65.78 51.88
CA GLY A 729 40.01 64.68 52.34
C GLY A 729 40.59 63.28 52.06
N THR A 730 40.33 62.33 52.96
CA THR A 730 40.70 60.92 52.78
C THR A 730 39.69 60.23 51.86
N VAL A 731 40.17 59.51 50.85
CA VAL A 731 39.32 58.72 49.96
C VAL A 731 38.95 57.42 50.65
N MET A 732 37.65 57.25 50.91
CA MET A 732 37.08 56.10 51.59
C MET A 732 36.78 54.96 50.62
N PHE A 733 36.35 55.33 49.42
CA PHE A 733 35.99 54.41 48.35
C PHE A 733 36.18 55.07 46.99
N ILE A 734 36.73 54.32 46.05
CA ILE A 734 36.69 54.63 44.62
C ILE A 734 36.04 53.44 43.96
N ALA A 735 34.89 53.66 43.33
CA ALA A 735 34.27 52.58 42.59
C ALA A 735 35.15 52.22 41.39
N PRO A 736 35.37 50.92 41.10
CA PRO A 736 35.86 50.52 39.80
C PRO A 736 34.89 51.02 38.72
N THR A 737 35.37 51.23 37.48
CA THR A 737 34.48 51.56 36.35
C THR A 737 33.34 50.55 36.27
N GLY A 738 32.11 51.05 36.45
CA GLY A 738 30.92 50.22 36.62
C GLY A 738 30.58 49.37 35.41
N THR A 739 29.79 48.32 35.63
CA THR A 739 29.27 47.45 34.57
C THR A 739 28.14 48.16 33.82
N PHE A 740 28.29 48.28 32.50
CA PHE A 740 27.28 48.86 31.62
C PHE A 740 26.25 47.81 31.23
N ASN A 741 24.96 48.05 31.55
CA ASN A 741 23.87 47.26 31.00
C ASN A 741 23.25 47.97 29.79
N ALA A 742 23.60 47.50 28.60
CA ALA A 742 23.17 48.08 27.33
C ALA A 742 21.65 48.06 27.10
N ALA A 743 20.92 47.12 27.72
CA ALA A 743 19.49 46.96 27.49
C ALA A 743 18.63 48.01 28.21
N SER A 744 19.14 48.63 29.27
CA SER A 744 18.39 49.60 30.08
C SER A 744 19.13 50.91 30.35
N ALA A 745 20.36 51.05 29.82
CA ALA A 745 21.20 52.24 29.94
C ALA A 745 21.30 52.73 31.39
N ILE A 746 21.73 51.86 32.32
CA ILE A 746 22.06 52.23 33.71
C ILE A 746 23.48 51.77 33.99
N TYR A 747 24.21 52.60 34.75
CA TYR A 747 25.50 52.24 35.30
C TYR A 747 25.33 51.89 36.77
N THR A 748 25.87 50.74 37.16
CA THR A 748 25.89 50.29 38.56
C THR A 748 27.33 50.27 39.05
N PHE A 749 27.54 50.84 40.22
CA PHE A 749 28.82 50.87 40.92
C PHE A 749 28.63 50.20 42.27
N GLU A 750 29.45 49.20 42.55
CA GLU A 750 29.38 48.45 43.80
C GLU A 750 30.77 48.33 44.42
N GLY A 751 30.80 48.23 45.74
CA GLY A 751 32.01 47.89 46.45
C GLY A 751 31.93 48.04 47.95
N ASP A 752 32.98 47.55 48.60
CA ASP A 752 33.10 47.48 50.05
C ASP A 752 34.07 48.54 50.58
N PHE A 753 33.77 49.09 51.76
CA PHE A 753 34.75 49.84 52.54
C PHE A 753 34.53 49.67 54.04
N THR A 754 35.52 50.07 54.84
CA THR A 754 35.48 49.99 56.30
C THR A 754 35.71 51.36 56.93
N LEU A 755 34.91 51.69 57.95
CA LEU A 755 35.03 52.92 58.74
C LEU A 755 35.66 52.61 60.09
N GLU A 756 36.75 53.31 60.41
CA GLU A 756 37.43 53.20 61.71
C GLU A 756 36.77 54.07 62.80
N SER A 757 36.05 55.14 62.42
CA SER A 757 35.30 56.00 63.36
C SER A 757 34.10 56.67 62.69
N GLY A 758 33.17 57.19 63.50
CA GLY A 758 31.96 57.85 62.99
C GLY A 758 32.30 59.12 62.21
N THR A 759 32.00 59.15 60.91
CA THR A 759 32.50 60.19 60.01
C THR A 759 31.40 60.72 59.08
N GLU A 760 31.33 62.05 58.91
CA GLU A 760 30.53 62.70 57.85
C GLU A 760 31.27 62.60 56.50
N TYR A 761 30.53 62.46 55.40
CA TYR A 761 31.14 62.17 54.10
C TYR A 761 30.67 63.12 52.99
N LEU A 762 31.60 63.41 52.07
CA LEU A 762 31.35 64.12 50.83
C LEU A 762 31.14 63.09 49.72
N PHE A 763 30.03 63.23 49.00
CA PHE A 763 29.79 62.49 47.78
C PHE A 763 30.36 63.25 46.56
N LEU A 764 31.17 62.56 45.76
CA LEU A 764 31.84 63.15 44.60
C LEU A 764 31.70 62.23 43.37
N TYR A 765 31.27 62.80 42.24
CA TYR A 765 31.28 62.10 40.96
C TYR A 765 31.75 63.00 39.82
N THR A 766 32.16 62.38 38.71
CA THR A 766 32.73 63.08 37.56
C THR A 766 31.79 63.10 36.34
N LYS A 767 32.12 63.99 35.39
CA LYS A 767 31.34 64.39 34.20
C LYS A 767 30.83 63.19 33.37
N GLY A 768 29.57 63.21 32.96
CA GLY A 768 28.97 62.19 32.07
C GLY A 768 27.50 61.83 32.32
N ILE A 769 26.88 62.42 33.35
CA ILE A 769 25.46 62.28 33.67
C ILE A 769 24.72 63.52 33.15
N THR A 770 23.64 63.32 32.38
CA THR A 770 22.78 64.41 31.86
C THR A 770 22.01 65.05 33.01
N ALA A 771 21.75 66.36 32.96
CA ALA A 771 20.96 67.04 33.98
C ALA A 771 19.54 66.44 34.12
N GLY A 772 19.04 66.35 35.36
CA GLY A 772 17.72 65.80 35.68
C GLY A 772 17.67 64.27 35.83
N LYS A 773 18.83 63.60 36.00
CA LYS A 773 18.90 62.15 36.26
C LYS A 773 19.14 61.83 37.72
N THR A 774 18.42 60.83 38.22
CA THR A 774 18.49 60.38 39.60
C THR A 774 19.62 59.37 39.78
N ILE A 775 20.39 59.59 40.84
CA ILE A 775 21.41 58.71 41.38
C ILE A 775 20.85 58.18 42.70
N THR A 776 20.71 56.85 42.78
CA THR A 776 20.27 56.18 44.01
C THR A 776 21.47 55.48 44.63
N ILE A 777 21.69 55.70 45.92
CA ILE A 777 22.77 55.05 46.68
C ILE A 777 22.15 54.26 47.82
N GLU A 778 22.44 52.97 47.82
CA GLU A 778 22.05 51.99 48.82
C GLU A 778 23.29 51.49 49.54
N TYR A 779 23.17 51.21 50.84
CA TYR A 779 24.22 50.52 51.56
C TYR A 779 23.65 49.63 52.64
N TYR A 780 24.47 48.66 53.04
CA TYR A 780 24.24 47.88 54.23
C TYR A 780 25.55 47.64 54.96
N LYS A 781 25.45 47.53 56.28
CA LYS A 781 26.59 47.18 57.12
C LYS A 781 26.86 45.69 56.92
N THR A 782 28.07 45.33 56.52
CA THR A 782 28.48 43.94 56.39
C THR A 782 28.93 43.46 57.78
N ASN A 783 28.14 42.55 58.35
CA ASN A 783 28.10 42.08 59.74
C ASN A 783 27.16 42.88 60.65
#